data_AF-B8LT90-F1
#
_entry.id   AF-B8LT90-F1
#
_cell.length_a   1.000
_cell.length_b   1.000
_cell.length_c   1.000
_cell.angle_alpha   90.00
_cell.angle_beta   90.00
_cell.angle_gamma   90.00
#
_symmetry.space_group_name_H-M   'P 1'
#
loop_
_entity.id
_entity.type
_entity.pdbx_description
1 polymer ?
#
loop_
_entity_poly.entity_id
_entity_poly.type
_entity_poly.pdbx_seq_one_letter_code
_entity_poly.pdbx_strand_id
1 'polypeptide(L)'
;MDKAQTPKMPLPIRGADIIPSSSPAFGTPARPVRTGNRPNTVQAKSSVLPVLLPPALLRPLAFRTFTRKHDLTISSNTLQTLAIFIGKNCGSRWREDGLAERLLDEVAKLWRKNGGGVIVEEGNGASIKAILQMVEGNMTNGKVVPGKSADQEDRRGSLTGPASTDERVNSNAEEEDESLSTDPRRWMKVIDAYDQPRLTYNPNKKHFETSINKPSFFPDPSHQITFYRDRLLRNESFQASSLLNNNKQTYKITPIANLIGRGGSRHMCLGLLSVSPAGELSLTDLTGSIMLDLSETVPIPRGNGAWFCPGMMVLVEGIYEEEEIVKGSVLGGNSGIGGAIGGKLMGITIAGPPCEKREVTLGMNSIDSKGDIGTSGGFGWVDFLGVGSERAQGARMRKMEHKSLRQVAGTEGQRNGRCNIVILGEIHLDNTRTLDALKSVFGIYNALPFEELPLAFVMIGNFIGKVGFGQSNGGNSIEYKECFDSLASVLSDFSALLSHTTFIFVPGDNDPWASTFTVGASSAIPRKGVPELFTSRVKRAFTAANNDAGNSASKSTPGEAIWTSNPSRISLFGPVHEIVVYRDDISGRLRRNSIRFCNTGDNDLQEPQISDGATQENDENMIIDNDDNDNNKAQKNSPIPTKQPPPSYLAAQKLSKTILDQGTLSPFPITSKPVLWDYASSIQLYPLPTALILADSEVAAFSVSYEGCNVLNPGRFVPEDYKREPVTWVEYDVLRKRGKVRQQRI
;
A
#
# COMPACT_ATOMS: atom_id res chain seq x y z
N MET A 1 -70.94 49.57 17.69
CA MET A 1 -71.40 48.36 18.40
C MET A 1 -70.39 47.24 18.17
N ASP A 2 -69.37 47.02 19.02
CA ASP A 2 -68.83 47.88 20.08
C ASP A 2 -67.32 47.66 20.27
N LYS A 3 -66.68 48.61 20.95
CA LYS A 3 -65.25 48.62 21.30
C LYS A 3 -65.02 48.12 22.72
N ALA A 4 -63.74 47.78 22.99
CA ALA A 4 -63.13 47.62 24.30
C ALA A 4 -63.48 46.30 25.03
N GLN A 5 -62.64 45.76 25.93
CA GLN A 5 -61.55 46.42 26.68
C GLN A 5 -60.47 45.40 27.09
N THR A 6 -59.19 45.82 27.15
CA THR A 6 -58.09 45.03 27.76
C THR A 6 -57.82 45.49 29.20
N PRO A 7 -57.54 44.53 30.11
CA PRO A 7 -56.29 44.48 30.90
C PRO A 7 -55.78 43.02 31.07
N LYS A 8 -54.57 42.68 31.56
CA LYS A 8 -53.28 43.37 31.84
C LYS A 8 -52.18 42.28 31.93
N MET A 9 -50.89 42.65 31.94
CA MET A 9 -49.80 41.72 32.35
C MET A 9 -49.79 41.49 33.88
N PRO A 10 -49.24 40.35 34.35
CA PRO A 10 -47.92 40.43 34.98
C PRO A 10 -46.94 39.28 34.64
N LEU A 11 -45.65 39.62 34.62
CA LEU A 11 -44.48 38.74 34.82
C LEU A 11 -44.18 38.63 36.34
N PRO A 12 -43.17 37.86 36.81
CA PRO A 12 -42.67 36.53 36.38
C PRO A 12 -42.40 35.57 37.58
N ILE A 13 -42.51 34.24 37.41
CA ILE A 13 -41.85 33.27 38.33
C ILE A 13 -41.16 32.15 37.53
N ARG A 14 -40.00 31.72 38.04
CA ARG A 14 -39.13 30.66 37.48
C ARG A 14 -39.63 29.26 37.85
N GLY A 15 -39.41 28.32 36.94
CA GLY A 15 -38.85 27.00 37.30
C GLY A 15 -39.79 25.79 37.22
N ALA A 16 -39.17 24.68 36.77
CA ALA A 16 -39.65 23.31 36.74
C ALA A 16 -40.61 22.87 35.60
N ASP A 17 -40.21 21.72 35.04
CA ASP A 17 -41.00 20.66 34.40
C ASP A 17 -41.73 20.92 33.08
N ILE A 18 -41.00 20.66 31.98
CA ILE A 18 -41.59 20.15 30.72
C ILE A 18 -41.28 18.65 30.62
N ILE A 19 -42.34 17.86 30.46
CA ILE A 19 -42.31 16.42 30.28
C ILE A 19 -41.79 16.07 28.86
N PRO A 20 -40.78 15.20 28.69
CA PRO A 20 -40.38 14.72 27.38
C PRO A 20 -41.22 13.52 26.93
N SER A 21 -41.82 13.58 25.75
CA SER A 21 -42.54 12.46 25.14
C SER A 21 -41.77 11.84 23.96
N SER A 22 -41.50 10.54 24.07
CA SER A 22 -41.42 9.56 22.96
C SER A 22 -40.57 9.88 21.71
N SER A 23 -39.30 9.46 21.70
CA SER A 23 -38.84 8.31 20.89
C SER A 23 -37.33 8.02 21.05
N PRO A 24 -36.83 6.76 20.89
CA PRO A 24 -35.51 6.36 21.37
C PRO A 24 -34.53 5.89 20.27
N ALA A 25 -33.39 6.58 20.09
CA ALA A 25 -32.28 6.05 19.27
C ALA A 25 -30.87 6.64 19.53
N PHE A 26 -30.73 7.81 20.14
CA PHE A 26 -29.43 8.45 20.40
C PHE A 26 -29.23 8.81 21.87
N GLY A 27 -28.70 7.85 22.64
CA GLY A 27 -28.29 8.06 24.02
C GLY A 27 -26.83 8.50 24.12
N THR A 28 -26.56 9.80 24.20
CA THR A 28 -25.25 10.32 24.64
C THR A 28 -25.10 10.16 26.16
N PRO A 29 -24.08 9.45 26.68
CA PRO A 29 -23.88 9.32 28.11
C PRO A 29 -23.24 10.60 28.69
N ALA A 30 -24.09 11.51 29.19
CA ALA A 30 -23.65 12.70 29.91
C ALA A 30 -23.40 12.42 31.39
N ARG A 31 -22.16 12.03 31.76
CA ARG A 31 -21.58 12.26 33.11
C ARG A 31 -20.05 12.10 33.09
N PRO A 32 -19.28 12.97 33.79
CA PRO A 32 -17.83 12.88 33.82
C PRO A 32 -17.36 11.78 34.79
N VAL A 33 -16.55 10.85 34.30
CA VAL A 33 -15.90 9.83 35.14
C VAL A 33 -14.54 10.35 35.61
N ARG A 34 -14.27 10.19 36.91
CA ARG A 34 -13.08 10.64 37.64
C ARG A 34 -11.76 10.29 36.96
N THR A 35 -10.82 11.23 37.02
CA THR A 35 -9.38 10.97 36.90
C THR A 35 -8.91 10.01 37.99
N GLY A 36 -8.37 8.85 37.61
CA GLY A 36 -7.78 7.89 38.55
C GLY A 36 -7.06 6.76 37.82
N ASN A 37 -5.76 6.62 38.09
CA ASN A 37 -4.81 5.61 37.58
C ASN A 37 -4.36 5.76 36.10
N ARG A 38 -3.03 5.96 35.95
CA ARG A 38 -2.31 5.95 34.68
C ARG A 38 -2.01 4.51 34.25
N PRO A 39 -2.43 4.04 33.06
CA PRO A 39 -1.75 2.95 32.37
C PRO A 39 -0.44 3.47 31.77
N ASN A 40 0.61 2.64 31.73
CA ASN A 40 1.90 3.04 31.19
C ASN A 40 1.81 3.41 29.70
N THR A 41 2.07 4.67 29.37
CA THR A 41 2.29 5.11 27.99
C THR A 41 3.59 4.53 27.46
N VAL A 42 3.50 3.63 26.49
CA VAL A 42 4.63 3.30 25.60
C VAL A 42 5.00 4.58 24.86
N GLN A 43 6.16 5.15 25.17
CA GLN A 43 6.58 6.44 24.62
C GLN A 43 6.94 6.29 23.14
N ALA A 44 6.23 7.02 22.28
CA ALA A 44 6.67 7.21 20.89
C ALA A 44 8.06 7.86 20.87
N LYS A 45 8.97 7.33 20.03
CA LYS A 45 10.32 7.91 19.83
C LYS A 45 10.19 9.33 19.25
N SER A 46 10.20 10.36 20.08
CA SER A 46 10.32 11.75 19.64
C SER A 46 11.78 12.07 19.37
N SER A 47 12.13 12.31 18.10
CA SER A 47 13.48 12.73 17.71
C SER A 47 13.84 14.08 18.33
N VAL A 48 15.08 14.19 18.80
CA VAL A 48 15.66 15.44 19.30
C VAL A 48 16.15 16.23 18.09
N LEU A 49 15.66 17.46 17.90
CA LEU A 49 16.16 18.38 16.87
C LEU A 49 17.50 18.99 17.32
N PRO A 50 18.62 18.73 16.62
CA PRO A 50 19.92 19.31 16.96
C PRO A 50 19.90 20.84 16.91
N VAL A 51 20.69 21.49 17.78
CA VAL A 51 20.86 22.95 17.80
C VAL A 51 22.34 23.28 17.89
N LEU A 52 22.82 24.20 17.04
CA LEU A 52 24.17 24.75 17.17
C LEU A 52 24.23 25.63 18.43
N LEU A 53 24.89 25.15 19.48
CA LEU A 53 24.98 25.83 20.78
C LEU A 53 26.30 26.62 20.90
N PRO A 54 26.26 27.97 21.00
CA PRO A 54 27.47 28.76 21.26
C PRO A 54 28.08 28.44 22.64
N PRO A 55 29.40 28.21 22.76
CA PRO A 55 30.05 27.89 24.04
C PRO A 55 29.82 28.92 25.16
N ALA A 56 29.60 30.19 24.78
CA ALA A 56 29.26 31.26 25.72
C ALA A 56 27.95 31.02 26.49
N LEU A 57 26.94 30.37 25.87
CA LEU A 57 25.66 30.07 26.52
C LEU A 57 25.74 28.88 27.49
N LEU A 58 26.67 27.96 27.25
CA LEU A 58 26.92 26.80 28.11
C LEU A 58 27.83 27.14 29.31
N ARG A 59 28.75 28.10 29.15
CA ARG A 59 29.78 28.47 30.13
C ARG A 59 29.28 28.60 31.58
N PRO A 60 28.14 29.28 31.89
CA PRO A 60 27.67 29.43 33.27
C PRO A 60 27.24 28.10 33.90
N LEU A 61 26.66 27.18 33.13
CA LEU A 61 26.27 25.85 33.61
C LEU A 61 27.49 24.96 33.77
N ALA A 62 28.39 24.93 32.79
CA ALA A 62 29.62 24.14 32.86
C ALA A 62 30.51 24.55 34.03
N PHE A 63 30.62 25.85 34.34
CA PHE A 63 31.36 26.32 35.52
C PHE A 63 30.65 25.94 36.83
N ARG A 64 29.31 25.95 36.87
CA ARG A 64 28.53 25.49 38.03
C ARG A 64 28.72 23.99 38.29
N THR A 65 28.74 23.15 37.26
CA THR A 65 28.89 21.70 37.42
C THR A 65 30.34 21.29 37.62
N PHE A 66 31.25 21.62 36.71
CA PHE A 66 32.64 21.20 36.81
C PHE A 66 33.33 21.90 37.98
N THR A 67 33.30 23.23 38.03
CA THR A 67 34.16 23.99 38.97
C THR A 67 33.55 24.16 40.36
N ARG A 68 32.22 24.35 40.49
CA ARG A 68 31.59 24.53 41.82
C ARG A 68 31.04 23.25 42.47
N LYS A 69 30.78 22.18 41.70
CA LYS A 69 30.20 20.93 42.24
C LYS A 69 31.20 19.77 42.24
N HIS A 70 32.15 19.76 41.30
CA HIS A 70 33.14 18.69 41.17
C HIS A 70 34.60 19.16 41.30
N ASP A 71 34.85 20.43 41.66
CA ASP A 71 36.18 21.03 41.81
C ASP A 71 37.14 20.79 40.61
N LEU A 72 36.58 20.80 39.39
CA LEU A 72 37.30 20.64 38.13
C LEU A 72 37.40 21.97 37.38
N THR A 73 38.57 22.26 36.83
CA THR A 73 38.80 23.42 35.94
C THR A 73 38.61 23.01 34.49
N ILE A 74 37.90 23.81 33.70
CA ILE A 74 37.52 23.50 32.31
C ILE A 74 38.25 24.40 31.33
N SER A 75 38.92 23.80 30.33
CA SER A 75 39.56 24.57 29.25
C SER A 75 38.55 25.11 28.23
N SER A 76 38.92 26.15 27.48
CA SER A 76 38.03 26.72 26.45
C SER A 76 37.76 25.75 25.31
N ASN A 77 38.71 24.88 24.97
CA ASN A 77 38.56 23.85 23.93
C ASN A 77 37.56 22.77 24.39
N THR A 78 37.71 22.26 25.62
CA THR A 78 36.78 21.30 26.23
C THR A 78 35.35 21.85 26.30
N LEU A 79 35.18 23.13 26.65
CA LEU A 79 33.87 23.78 26.66
C LEU A 79 33.23 23.84 25.26
N GLN A 80 34.03 24.02 24.21
CA GLN A 80 33.55 24.00 22.83
C GLN A 80 33.11 22.59 22.40
N THR A 81 33.88 21.55 22.74
CA THR A 81 33.49 20.14 22.49
C THR A 81 32.18 19.79 23.21
N LEU A 82 32.03 20.19 24.48
CA LEU A 82 30.80 19.97 25.24
C LEU A 82 29.60 20.74 24.67
N ALA A 83 29.80 21.95 24.16
CA ALA A 83 28.72 22.73 23.54
C ALA A 83 28.21 22.06 22.24
N ILE A 84 29.12 21.56 21.40
CA ILE A 84 28.76 20.80 20.19
C ILE A 84 28.00 19.51 20.57
N PHE A 85 28.51 18.75 21.54
CA PHE A 85 27.89 17.49 21.98
C PHE A 85 26.49 17.68 22.58
N ILE A 86 26.32 18.68 23.44
CA ILE A 86 25.02 19.00 24.05
C ILE A 86 24.05 19.54 23.00
N GLY A 87 24.52 20.36 22.07
CA GLY A 87 23.73 20.86 20.94
C GLY A 87 23.20 19.74 20.04
N LYS A 88 24.05 18.75 19.73
CA LYS A 88 23.70 17.54 18.97
C LYS A 88 22.69 16.65 19.74
N ASN A 89 22.98 16.32 21.00
CA ASN A 89 22.31 15.21 21.68
C ASN A 89 21.13 15.64 22.58
N CYS A 90 21.13 16.85 23.13
CA CYS A 90 20.00 17.40 23.91
C CYS A 90 19.11 18.35 23.09
N GLY A 91 19.60 18.85 21.94
CA GLY A 91 18.84 19.72 21.05
C GLY A 91 18.35 21.01 21.72
N SER A 92 17.22 21.55 21.25
CA SER A 92 16.62 22.77 21.81
C SER A 92 16.27 22.69 23.30
N ARG A 93 16.01 21.49 23.83
CA ARG A 93 15.59 21.26 25.23
C ARG A 93 16.74 21.23 26.25
N TRP A 94 17.99 21.49 25.82
CA TRP A 94 19.18 21.47 26.69
C TRP A 94 19.04 22.30 27.98
N ARG A 95 18.28 23.41 27.92
CA ARG A 95 18.07 24.36 29.03
C ARG A 95 16.78 24.10 29.83
N GLU A 96 15.67 23.76 29.17
CA GLU A 96 14.32 23.74 29.78
C GLU A 96 14.12 22.60 30.80
N ASP A 97 14.63 21.40 30.49
CA ASP A 97 14.48 20.18 31.32
C ASP A 97 15.68 19.93 32.27
N GLY A 98 16.65 20.86 32.33
CA GLY A 98 17.91 20.68 33.09
C GLY A 98 18.83 19.58 32.52
N LEU A 99 18.63 19.19 31.26
CA LEU A 99 19.31 18.04 30.63
C LEU A 99 20.82 18.27 30.53
N ALA A 100 21.24 19.46 30.09
CA ALA A 100 22.65 19.80 30.01
C ALA A 100 23.35 19.71 31.37
N GLU A 101 22.69 20.12 32.46
CA GLU A 101 23.28 20.04 33.81
C GLU A 101 23.46 18.59 34.28
N ARG A 102 22.48 17.71 34.04
CA ARG A 102 22.60 16.28 34.38
C ARG A 102 23.67 15.57 33.55
N LEU A 103 23.78 15.92 32.27
CA LEU A 103 24.80 15.41 31.36
C LEU A 103 26.20 15.84 31.80
N LEU A 104 26.39 17.14 32.08
CA LEU A 104 27.67 17.67 32.58
C LEU A 104 28.04 17.06 33.95
N ASP A 105 27.05 16.75 34.79
CA ASP A 105 27.24 16.07 36.09
C ASP A 105 27.76 14.64 35.94
N GLU A 106 27.22 13.86 35.00
CA GLU A 106 27.69 12.50 34.71
C GLU A 106 29.06 12.49 34.02
N VAL A 107 29.31 13.41 33.08
CA VAL A 107 30.65 13.55 32.45
C VAL A 107 31.71 13.92 33.49
N ALA A 108 31.40 14.79 34.47
CA ALA A 108 32.33 15.13 35.55
C ALA A 108 32.62 13.94 36.49
N LYS A 109 31.60 13.11 36.80
CA LYS A 109 31.79 11.86 37.57
C LYS A 109 32.66 10.86 36.81
N LEU A 110 32.39 10.64 35.52
CA LEU A 110 33.18 9.73 34.68
C LEU A 110 34.62 10.23 34.49
N TRP A 111 34.83 11.54 34.40
CA TRP A 111 36.17 12.13 34.35
C TRP A 111 37.00 11.78 35.61
N ARG A 112 36.44 12.00 36.81
CA ARG A 112 37.08 11.59 38.08
C ARG A 112 37.23 10.07 38.19
N LYS A 113 36.24 9.28 37.77
CA LYS A 113 36.27 7.80 37.81
C LYS A 113 37.37 7.21 36.92
N ASN A 114 37.61 7.82 35.76
CA ASN A 114 38.62 7.36 34.80
C ASN A 114 40.02 7.95 35.07
N GLY A 115 40.27 8.48 36.29
CA GLY A 115 41.58 9.00 36.69
C GLY A 115 41.98 10.33 36.04
N GLY A 116 41.02 11.10 35.50
CA GLY A 116 41.27 12.40 34.91
C GLY A 116 41.75 13.44 35.94
N GLY A 117 42.68 14.30 35.53
CA GLY A 117 43.25 15.34 36.38
C GLY A 117 42.28 16.48 36.74
N VAL A 118 42.73 17.40 37.61
CA VAL A 118 41.96 18.58 38.06
C VAL A 118 41.61 19.54 36.91
N ILE A 119 42.41 19.51 35.84
CA ILE A 119 42.14 20.24 34.59
C ILE A 119 41.52 19.26 33.59
N VAL A 120 40.32 19.58 33.09
CA VAL A 120 39.63 18.80 32.06
C VAL A 120 40.17 19.21 30.69
N GLU A 121 41.26 18.57 30.29
CA GLU A 121 41.99 18.82 29.05
C GLU A 121 42.38 17.51 28.36
N GLU A 122 42.39 17.53 27.03
CA GLU A 122 42.67 16.37 26.19
C GLU A 122 44.19 16.13 26.10
N GLY A 123 44.73 15.29 27.01
CA GLY A 123 46.15 14.93 26.98
C GLY A 123 46.70 14.12 28.17
N ASN A 124 46.09 14.19 29.36
CA ASN A 124 46.61 13.52 30.57
C ASN A 124 45.68 12.41 31.09
N GLY A 125 45.89 11.18 30.59
CA GLY A 125 45.29 9.95 31.11
C GLY A 125 43.85 9.67 30.64
N ALA A 126 42.92 10.58 30.91
CA ALA A 126 41.51 10.44 30.50
C ALA A 126 41.21 11.20 29.19
N SER A 127 40.54 10.55 28.24
CA SER A 127 40.06 11.21 27.02
C SER A 127 38.61 11.67 27.18
N ILE A 128 38.37 12.98 27.04
CA ILE A 128 37.03 13.55 27.09
C ILE A 128 36.16 13.03 25.92
N LYS A 129 36.75 12.82 24.74
CA LYS A 129 36.03 12.26 23.57
C LYS A 129 35.54 10.84 23.83
N ALA A 130 36.35 9.99 24.46
CA ALA A 130 35.96 8.63 24.83
C ALA A 130 34.83 8.60 25.87
N ILE A 131 34.86 9.52 26.86
CA ILE A 131 33.78 9.66 27.85
C ILE A 131 32.49 10.14 27.17
N LEU A 132 32.57 11.08 26.22
CA LEU A 132 31.40 11.55 25.47
C LEU A 132 30.80 10.45 24.59
N GLN A 133 31.60 9.61 23.94
CA GLN A 133 31.12 8.44 23.20
C GLN A 133 30.44 7.41 24.12
N MET A 134 31.01 7.13 25.29
CA MET A 134 30.40 6.25 26.30
C MET A 134 29.05 6.81 26.80
N VAL A 135 28.96 8.14 26.97
CA VAL A 135 27.73 8.83 27.39
C VAL A 135 26.69 8.86 26.26
N GLU A 136 27.11 9.02 25.00
CA GLU A 136 26.23 8.96 23.82
C GLU A 136 25.55 7.59 23.68
N GLY A 137 26.29 6.49 23.93
CA GLY A 137 25.72 5.14 23.98
C GLY A 137 24.68 4.92 25.10
N ASN A 138 24.67 5.78 26.13
CA ASN A 138 23.75 5.71 27.27
C ASN A 138 22.63 6.78 27.21
N MET A 139 22.46 7.44 26.07
CA MET A 139 21.44 8.48 25.87
C MET A 139 20.18 7.97 25.17
N THR A 140 19.02 8.38 25.67
CA THR A 140 17.75 8.24 24.97
C THR A 140 16.97 9.56 25.04
N ASN A 141 16.52 10.07 23.89
CA ASN A 141 15.78 11.34 23.77
C ASN A 141 16.40 12.53 24.53
N GLY A 142 17.74 12.66 24.50
CA GLY A 142 18.50 13.71 25.18
C GLY A 142 18.60 13.58 26.70
N LYS A 143 18.15 12.45 27.28
CA LYS A 143 18.26 12.11 28.70
C LYS A 143 19.36 11.06 28.89
N VAL A 144 20.26 11.32 29.84
CA VAL A 144 21.20 10.30 30.34
C VAL A 144 20.43 9.37 31.27
N VAL A 145 20.49 8.06 31.03
CA VAL A 145 19.89 7.04 31.90
C VAL A 145 20.96 6.52 32.86
N PRO A 146 20.92 6.86 34.16
CA PRO A 146 21.91 6.36 35.10
C PRO A 146 21.65 4.89 35.42
N GLY A 147 22.59 4.01 35.04
CA GLY A 147 22.64 2.63 35.51
C GLY A 147 22.47 1.53 34.47
N LYS A 148 23.54 1.24 33.72
CA LYS A 148 23.86 -0.08 33.15
C LYS A 148 25.38 -0.28 33.08
N SER A 149 25.99 -0.63 34.21
CA SER A 149 27.41 -1.04 34.27
C SER A 149 27.65 -2.02 35.43
N ALA A 150 26.92 -3.12 35.39
CA ALA A 150 27.21 -4.41 36.02
C ALA A 150 26.47 -5.47 35.19
N ASP A 151 27.04 -6.66 35.09
CA ASP A 151 26.56 -7.82 34.31
C ASP A 151 26.42 -7.60 32.79
N GLN A 152 27.53 -7.85 32.10
CA GLN A 152 27.59 -8.11 30.66
C GLN A 152 28.04 -9.55 30.40
N GLU A 153 27.27 -10.52 30.88
CA GLU A 153 27.12 -11.81 30.21
C GLU A 153 25.64 -12.01 29.87
N ASP A 154 25.42 -12.66 28.73
CA ASP A 154 24.13 -13.02 28.12
C ASP A 154 23.16 -11.93 27.58
N ARG A 155 22.83 -12.11 26.29
CA ARG A 155 21.51 -11.92 25.65
C ARG A 155 20.78 -10.56 25.78
N ARG A 156 20.90 -9.73 24.74
CA ARG A 156 19.85 -9.46 23.70
C ARG A 156 20.17 -8.19 22.89
N GLY A 157 19.84 -8.22 21.59
CA GLY A 157 20.12 -7.10 20.68
C GLY A 157 18.93 -6.18 20.41
N SER A 158 19.05 -5.50 19.26
CA SER A 158 18.02 -4.80 18.46
C SER A 158 17.78 -3.28 18.62
N LEU A 159 18.04 -2.60 17.49
CA LEU A 159 17.20 -1.58 16.83
C LEU A 159 17.38 -0.07 17.11
N THR A 160 18.31 0.50 16.33
CA THR A 160 18.07 1.55 15.30
C THR A 160 17.45 2.92 15.68
N GLY A 161 18.08 3.98 15.17
CA GLY A 161 17.53 5.34 15.02
C GLY A 161 18.57 6.30 14.37
N PRO A 162 18.20 7.25 13.48
CA PRO A 162 19.11 7.67 12.40
C PRO A 162 19.44 9.17 12.25
N ALA A 163 20.51 9.43 11.50
CA ALA A 163 20.79 10.52 10.54
C ALA A 163 20.73 12.02 10.93
N SER A 164 21.80 12.74 10.58
CA SER A 164 21.73 14.05 9.89
C SER A 164 23.00 14.31 9.06
N THR A 165 22.80 14.77 7.82
CA THR A 165 23.75 15.36 6.85
C THR A 165 24.08 16.82 7.26
N ASP A 166 25.08 17.56 6.75
CA ASP A 166 26.08 17.40 5.65
C ASP A 166 27.51 17.70 6.22
N GLU A 167 28.65 17.78 5.50
CA GLU A 167 29.00 17.80 4.07
C GLU A 167 30.45 17.27 3.85
N ARG A 168 30.85 17.03 2.59
CA ARG A 168 32.23 16.93 2.03
C ARG A 168 33.20 15.82 2.49
N VAL A 169 33.31 14.83 1.61
CA VAL A 169 34.52 14.11 1.17
C VAL A 169 35.38 13.43 2.26
N ASN A 170 35.13 12.14 2.47
CA ASN A 170 36.24 11.16 2.54
C ASN A 170 35.76 9.78 2.08
N SER A 171 36.40 9.19 1.06
CA SER A 171 35.88 8.05 0.29
C SER A 171 36.16 6.66 0.88
N ASN A 172 36.56 6.57 2.16
CA ASN A 172 37.18 5.37 2.75
C ASN A 172 36.52 4.90 4.07
N ALA A 173 35.19 5.03 4.21
CA ALA A 173 34.49 4.74 5.48
C ALA A 173 33.23 3.85 5.36
N GLU A 174 32.99 3.20 4.21
CA GLU A 174 31.77 2.38 3.98
C GLU A 174 32.05 0.89 3.63
N GLU A 175 33.25 0.37 3.91
CA GLU A 175 33.59 -1.05 3.67
C GLU A 175 33.29 -1.99 4.88
N GLU A 176 32.96 -1.47 6.06
CA GLU A 176 32.80 -2.30 7.27
C GLU A 176 31.47 -3.08 7.37
N ASP A 177 30.46 -2.77 6.55
CA ASP A 177 29.14 -3.46 6.53
C ASP A 177 29.16 -4.74 5.64
N GLU A 178 30.30 -5.09 5.02
CA GLU A 178 30.46 -6.16 4.03
C GLU A 178 30.20 -7.60 4.55
N SER A 179 30.17 -7.80 5.88
CA SER A 179 30.09 -9.15 6.51
C SER A 179 28.67 -9.67 6.79
N LEU A 180 27.63 -8.87 6.52
CA LEU A 180 26.24 -9.21 6.81
C LEU A 180 25.66 -10.28 5.86
N SER A 181 24.81 -11.15 6.43
CA SER A 181 24.10 -12.24 5.76
C SER A 181 23.51 -11.89 4.38
N THR A 182 23.72 -12.79 3.42
CA THR A 182 23.23 -12.70 2.04
C THR A 182 21.71 -12.90 1.89
N ASP A 183 20.98 -13.34 2.92
CA ASP A 183 19.55 -13.70 2.81
C ASP A 183 18.67 -12.49 2.42
N PRO A 184 18.05 -12.48 1.22
CA PRO A 184 17.25 -11.35 0.74
C PRO A 184 16.03 -11.05 1.63
N ARG A 185 15.53 -12.01 2.42
CA ARG A 185 14.38 -11.78 3.32
C ARG A 185 14.65 -10.73 4.41
N ARG A 186 15.92 -10.46 4.75
CA ARG A 186 16.28 -9.36 5.68
C ARG A 186 15.87 -7.98 5.16
N TRP A 187 15.72 -7.85 3.84
CA TRP A 187 15.29 -6.62 3.16
C TRP A 187 13.81 -6.65 2.78
N MET A 188 13.07 -7.68 3.21
CA MET A 188 11.63 -7.77 3.05
C MET A 188 10.91 -7.14 4.24
N LYS A 189 9.99 -6.22 3.97
CA LYS A 189 9.10 -5.62 4.97
C LYS A 189 7.67 -5.70 4.47
N VAL A 190 6.81 -6.36 5.22
CA VAL A 190 5.35 -6.30 5.03
C VAL A 190 4.85 -5.02 5.69
N ILE A 191 4.01 -4.28 5.00
CA ILE A 191 3.50 -2.96 5.39
C ILE A 191 1.97 -3.04 5.37
N ASP A 192 1.39 -2.91 6.56
CA ASP A 192 -0.06 -2.83 6.73
C ASP A 192 -0.59 -1.48 6.18
N ALA A 193 -1.81 -1.47 5.68
CA ALA A 193 -2.50 -0.27 5.19
C ALA A 193 -2.71 0.80 6.27
N TYR A 194 -2.83 0.42 7.54
CA TYR A 194 -2.95 1.36 8.66
C TYR A 194 -1.59 1.98 9.07
N ASP A 195 -0.47 1.38 8.65
CA ASP A 195 0.90 1.85 8.95
C ASP A 195 1.51 2.71 7.82
N GLN A 196 0.86 2.79 6.66
CA GLN A 196 1.34 3.59 5.52
C GLN A 196 1.27 5.10 5.80
N PRO A 197 2.24 5.90 5.31
CA PRO A 197 2.23 7.34 5.51
C PRO A 197 1.02 7.99 4.82
N ARG A 198 0.31 8.85 5.55
CA ARG A 198 -0.80 9.65 5.00
C ARG A 198 -0.21 10.85 4.27
N LEU A 199 -0.13 10.72 2.94
CA LEU A 199 0.32 11.79 2.04
C LEU A 199 -0.88 12.53 1.45
N THR A 200 -0.74 13.84 1.25
CA THR A 200 -1.73 14.72 0.60
C THR A 200 -1.04 15.52 -0.48
N TYR A 201 -1.64 15.65 -1.66
CA TYR A 201 -1.05 16.36 -2.79
C TYR A 201 -1.36 17.86 -2.70
N ASN A 202 -0.31 18.69 -2.62
CA ASN A 202 -0.45 20.14 -2.64
C ASN A 202 -0.31 20.66 -4.08
N PRO A 203 -1.40 21.07 -4.76
CA PRO A 203 -1.35 21.48 -6.16
C PRO A 203 -0.55 22.77 -6.40
N ASN A 204 -0.43 23.64 -5.39
CA ASN A 204 0.32 24.89 -5.49
C ASN A 204 1.83 24.64 -5.44
N LYS A 205 2.27 23.68 -4.60
CA LYS A 205 3.67 23.27 -4.48
C LYS A 205 4.06 22.16 -5.47
N LYS A 206 3.08 21.55 -6.13
CA LYS A 206 3.20 20.32 -6.92
C LYS A 206 3.97 19.22 -6.20
N HIS A 207 3.71 19.04 -4.90
CA HIS A 207 4.44 18.11 -4.04
C HIS A 207 3.51 17.39 -3.06
N PHE A 208 3.92 16.21 -2.59
CA PHE A 208 3.23 15.49 -1.53
C PHE A 208 3.71 15.98 -0.17
N GLU A 209 2.77 16.26 0.72
CA GLU A 209 3.03 16.66 2.10
C GLU A 209 2.52 15.58 3.04
N THR A 210 3.32 15.21 4.04
CA THR A 210 2.91 14.25 5.07
C THR A 210 1.94 14.91 6.03
N SER A 211 0.77 14.30 6.21
CA SER A 211 -0.21 14.76 7.20
C SER A 211 0.35 14.69 8.62
N ILE A 212 0.27 15.80 9.35
CA ILE A 212 0.66 15.89 10.77
C ILE A 212 -0.38 15.22 11.68
N ASN A 213 -1.65 15.23 11.25
CA ASN A 213 -2.77 14.67 12.01
C ASN A 213 -2.77 13.14 11.94
N LYS A 214 -3.02 12.48 13.07
CA LYS A 214 -3.22 11.03 13.14
C LYS A 214 -4.52 10.64 12.41
N PRO A 215 -4.54 9.51 11.68
CA PRO A 215 -5.73 9.06 10.98
C PRO A 215 -6.84 8.61 11.95
N SER A 216 -8.09 8.87 11.58
CA SER A 216 -9.30 8.48 12.31
C SER A 216 -10.14 7.49 11.49
N PHE A 217 -10.87 6.60 12.17
CA PHE A 217 -11.96 5.82 11.54
C PHE A 217 -13.21 6.68 11.26
N PHE A 218 -13.35 7.80 11.97
CA PHE A 218 -14.41 8.78 11.80
C PHE A 218 -13.77 10.15 11.52
N PRO A 219 -13.25 10.36 10.29
CA PRO A 219 -12.67 11.64 9.88
C PRO A 219 -13.75 12.70 9.60
N ASP A 220 -13.32 13.96 9.54
CA ASP A 220 -14.17 15.07 9.11
C ASP A 220 -14.54 14.94 7.61
N PRO A 221 -15.76 15.32 7.17
CA PRO A 221 -16.16 15.26 5.76
C PRO A 221 -15.23 15.97 4.77
N SER A 222 -14.47 17.00 5.20
CA SER A 222 -13.46 17.65 4.36
C SER A 222 -12.36 16.69 3.87
N HIS A 223 -12.07 15.62 4.62
CA HIS A 223 -11.09 14.60 4.22
C HIS A 223 -11.59 13.78 3.02
N GLN A 224 -12.90 13.54 2.91
CA GLN A 224 -13.51 12.90 1.73
C GLN A 224 -13.33 13.76 0.47
N ILE A 225 -13.58 15.06 0.60
CA ILE A 225 -13.41 16.03 -0.49
C ILE A 225 -11.95 16.09 -0.94
N THR A 226 -11.03 16.09 0.02
CA THR A 226 -9.58 16.07 -0.23
C THR A 226 -9.16 14.83 -1.01
N PHE A 227 -9.66 13.65 -0.64
CA PHE A 227 -9.37 12.40 -1.37
C PHE A 227 -9.78 12.46 -2.86
N TYR A 228 -10.97 12.98 -3.19
CA TYR A 228 -11.39 13.14 -4.58
C TYR A 228 -10.60 14.23 -5.32
N ARG A 229 -10.26 15.33 -4.63
CA ARG A 229 -9.47 16.43 -5.18
C ARG A 229 -8.05 15.98 -5.57
N ASP A 230 -7.39 15.20 -4.73
CA ASP A 230 -6.04 14.68 -4.98
C ASP A 230 -6.01 13.72 -6.19
N ARG A 231 -7.10 13.00 -6.45
CA ARG A 231 -7.24 12.16 -7.66
C ARG A 231 -7.39 13.00 -8.95
N LEU A 232 -8.01 14.18 -8.89
CA LEU A 232 -8.21 15.05 -10.07
C LEU A 232 -6.98 15.89 -10.41
N LEU A 233 -6.37 16.55 -9.42
CA LEU A 233 -5.37 17.61 -9.66
C LEU A 233 -3.95 17.13 -9.99
N ARG A 234 -3.67 15.83 -9.81
CA ARG A 234 -2.30 15.29 -9.85
C ARG A 234 -1.69 15.12 -11.24
N ASN A 235 -2.46 14.66 -12.22
CA ASN A 235 -1.87 14.14 -13.47
C ASN A 235 -1.29 15.28 -14.33
N GLU A 236 0.04 15.31 -14.47
CA GLU A 236 0.76 16.38 -15.16
C GLU A 236 0.42 16.48 -16.66
N SER A 237 -0.09 15.40 -17.27
CA SER A 237 -0.58 15.39 -18.66
C SER A 237 -1.70 16.42 -18.91
N PHE A 238 -2.31 16.91 -17.83
CA PHE A 238 -3.48 17.79 -17.82
C PHE A 238 -3.17 19.19 -17.29
N GLN A 239 -1.94 19.43 -16.81
CA GLN A 239 -1.47 20.74 -16.42
C GLN A 239 -0.80 21.40 -17.62
N ALA A 240 -1.37 22.51 -18.12
CA ALA A 240 -0.75 23.26 -19.21
C ALA A 240 0.64 23.76 -18.77
N SER A 241 1.69 23.29 -19.46
CA SER A 241 3.06 23.77 -19.24
C SER A 241 3.15 25.25 -19.57
N SER A 242 3.41 26.10 -18.58
CA SER A 242 3.66 27.53 -18.77
C SER A 242 4.99 27.84 -19.49
N LEU A 243 5.73 26.82 -19.92
CA LEU A 243 7.01 26.91 -20.61
C LEU A 243 6.94 26.21 -21.96
N LEU A 244 7.35 26.94 -22.99
CA LEU A 244 7.30 26.54 -24.40
C LEU A 244 8.32 25.44 -24.72
N ASN A 245 7.93 24.17 -24.57
CA ASN A 245 8.71 23.04 -25.09
C ASN A 245 7.90 22.28 -26.16
N ASN A 246 8.20 22.59 -27.42
CA ASN A 246 7.64 21.91 -28.59
C ASN A 246 8.07 20.44 -28.59
N ASN A 247 7.09 19.53 -28.45
CA ASN A 247 7.03 18.13 -28.98
C ASN A 247 6.12 17.20 -28.15
N LYS A 248 5.56 17.65 -27.01
CA LYS A 248 4.45 16.94 -26.35
C LYS A 248 3.13 17.62 -26.69
N GLN A 249 2.21 16.90 -27.34
CA GLN A 249 0.84 17.37 -27.53
C GLN A 249 0.11 17.37 -26.18
N THR A 250 0.03 18.54 -25.55
CA THR A 250 -0.78 18.73 -24.33
C THR A 250 -2.24 18.93 -24.72
N TYR A 251 -3.13 18.00 -24.32
CA TYR A 251 -4.57 18.17 -24.52
C TYR A 251 -5.08 19.31 -23.65
N LYS A 252 -5.71 20.31 -24.26
CA LYS A 252 -6.29 21.45 -23.54
C LYS A 252 -7.61 21.03 -22.89
N ILE A 253 -7.56 20.63 -21.63
CA ILE A 253 -8.77 20.33 -20.85
C ILE A 253 -9.54 21.62 -20.57
N THR A 254 -10.86 21.53 -20.76
CA THR A 254 -11.83 22.58 -20.45
C THR A 254 -12.54 22.20 -19.15
N PRO A 255 -12.45 23.01 -18.08
CA PRO A 255 -13.28 22.84 -16.88
C PRO A 255 -14.77 22.93 -17.23
N ILE A 256 -15.62 22.16 -16.54
CA ILE A 256 -17.05 22.04 -16.87
C ILE A 256 -17.78 23.40 -16.81
N ALA A 257 -17.43 24.26 -15.84
CA ALA A 257 -17.95 25.64 -15.77
C ALA A 257 -17.66 26.51 -17.01
N ASN A 258 -16.65 26.18 -17.81
CA ASN A 258 -16.27 26.91 -19.02
C ASN A 258 -16.96 26.40 -20.29
N LEU A 259 -17.93 25.49 -20.18
CA LEU A 259 -18.78 25.03 -21.30
C LEU A 259 -19.98 25.95 -21.54
N ILE A 260 -20.48 26.62 -20.49
CA ILE A 260 -21.64 27.52 -20.56
C ILE A 260 -21.44 28.59 -21.62
N GLY A 261 -22.45 28.79 -22.49
CA GLY A 261 -22.41 29.75 -23.59
C GLY A 261 -21.43 29.39 -24.72
N ARG A 262 -20.98 28.13 -24.79
CA ARG A 262 -20.12 27.60 -25.87
C ARG A 262 -20.76 26.41 -26.59
N GLY A 263 -22.04 26.54 -26.93
CA GLY A 263 -22.78 25.54 -27.69
C GLY A 263 -22.11 25.22 -29.02
N GLY A 264 -22.09 23.95 -29.41
CA GLY A 264 -21.59 23.47 -30.70
C GLY A 264 -20.06 23.36 -30.82
N SER A 265 -19.25 23.85 -29.87
CA SER A 265 -17.80 23.63 -29.90
C SER A 265 -17.36 22.33 -29.22
N ARG A 266 -16.28 21.74 -29.75
CA ARG A 266 -15.68 20.50 -29.23
C ARG A 266 -14.77 20.80 -28.03
N HIS A 267 -14.98 20.07 -26.94
CA HIS A 267 -14.24 20.22 -25.68
C HIS A 267 -13.74 18.87 -25.18
N MET A 268 -12.54 18.86 -24.59
CA MET A 268 -11.99 17.75 -23.82
C MET A 268 -12.20 18.05 -22.33
N CYS A 269 -12.96 17.20 -21.64
CA CYS A 269 -13.26 17.35 -20.22
C CYS A 269 -12.68 16.17 -19.43
N LEU A 270 -12.05 16.46 -18.28
CA LEU A 270 -11.63 15.45 -17.31
C LEU A 270 -12.60 15.52 -16.12
N GLY A 271 -13.21 14.39 -15.76
CA GLY A 271 -14.11 14.35 -14.61
C GLY A 271 -14.32 12.96 -14.05
N LEU A 272 -14.95 12.92 -12.88
CA LEU A 272 -15.51 11.73 -12.28
C LEU A 272 -16.81 11.38 -13.01
N LEU A 273 -16.90 10.16 -13.53
CA LEU A 273 -18.12 9.60 -14.09
C LEU A 273 -19.09 9.25 -12.95
N SER A 274 -20.30 9.80 -12.98
CA SER A 274 -21.33 9.64 -11.95
C SER A 274 -22.69 9.27 -12.56
N VAL A 275 -23.60 8.78 -11.72
CA VAL A 275 -25.02 8.59 -12.05
C VAL A 275 -25.80 9.60 -11.24
N SER A 276 -26.66 10.38 -11.89
CA SER A 276 -27.54 11.36 -11.25
C SER A 276 -28.66 10.64 -10.45
N PRO A 277 -29.35 11.33 -9.52
CA PRO A 277 -30.52 10.78 -8.84
C PRO A 277 -31.65 10.34 -9.80
N ALA A 278 -31.68 10.87 -11.04
CA ALA A 278 -32.62 10.48 -12.08
C ALA A 278 -32.22 9.18 -12.83
N GLY A 279 -31.05 8.61 -12.53
CA GLY A 279 -30.52 7.42 -13.21
C GLY A 279 -29.71 7.71 -14.48
N GLU A 280 -29.59 8.98 -14.86
CA GLU A 280 -28.86 9.42 -16.06
C GLU A 280 -27.36 9.62 -15.77
N LEU A 281 -26.51 9.45 -16.79
CA LEU A 281 -25.07 9.63 -16.64
C LEU A 281 -24.67 11.11 -16.56
N SER A 282 -23.75 11.44 -15.67
CA SER A 282 -23.15 12.77 -15.56
C SER A 282 -21.63 12.72 -15.42
N LEU A 283 -20.98 13.80 -15.83
CA LEU A 283 -19.55 14.03 -15.64
C LEU A 283 -19.37 15.16 -14.63
N THR A 284 -18.53 14.97 -13.61
CA THR A 284 -18.34 15.92 -12.51
C THR A 284 -16.87 16.27 -12.29
N ASP A 285 -16.53 17.54 -12.24
CA ASP A 285 -15.18 18.03 -11.90
C ASP A 285 -15.20 18.88 -10.60
N LEU A 286 -14.21 19.75 -10.39
CA LEU A 286 -14.17 20.65 -9.23
C LEU A 286 -14.97 21.96 -9.42
N THR A 287 -15.51 22.17 -10.62
CA THR A 287 -16.21 23.40 -11.04
C THR A 287 -17.69 23.21 -11.29
N GLY A 288 -18.13 22.00 -11.64
CA GLY A 288 -19.54 21.65 -11.77
C GLY A 288 -19.77 20.19 -12.17
N SER A 289 -21.04 19.85 -12.38
CA SER A 289 -21.49 18.60 -13.00
C SER A 289 -22.31 18.90 -14.26
N ILE A 290 -22.19 18.06 -15.29
CA ILE A 290 -22.92 18.18 -16.55
C ILE A 290 -23.50 16.83 -16.98
N MET A 291 -24.68 16.84 -17.61
CA MET A 291 -25.29 15.64 -18.18
C MET A 291 -24.46 15.11 -19.35
N LEU A 292 -24.32 13.79 -19.45
CA LEU A 292 -23.42 13.14 -20.41
C LEU A 292 -24.19 12.14 -21.28
N ASP A 293 -24.20 12.37 -22.59
CA ASP A 293 -24.62 11.36 -23.57
C ASP A 293 -23.42 10.55 -24.04
N LEU A 294 -23.58 9.22 -24.10
CA LEU A 294 -22.57 8.29 -24.61
C LEU A 294 -23.08 7.41 -25.77
N SER A 295 -24.28 7.67 -26.29
CA SER A 295 -24.94 6.87 -27.35
C SER A 295 -24.06 6.67 -28.59
N GLU A 296 -23.46 7.74 -29.10
CA GLU A 296 -22.56 7.71 -30.27
C GLU A 296 -21.06 7.62 -29.91
N THR A 297 -20.72 7.52 -28.62
CA THR A 297 -19.33 7.57 -28.16
C THR A 297 -18.52 6.34 -28.54
N VAL A 298 -17.30 6.58 -29.04
CA VAL A 298 -16.30 5.52 -29.27
C VAL A 298 -15.35 5.41 -28.07
N PRO A 299 -15.30 4.26 -27.37
CA PRO A 299 -14.32 4.05 -26.29
C PRO A 299 -12.90 3.86 -26.84
N ILE A 300 -11.93 4.40 -26.11
CA ILE A 300 -10.49 4.24 -26.34
C ILE A 300 -9.89 3.47 -25.15
N PRO A 301 -9.28 2.28 -25.36
CA PRO A 301 -9.00 1.64 -26.64
C PRO A 301 -10.25 1.04 -27.30
N ARG A 302 -10.29 1.08 -28.64
CA ARG A 302 -11.33 0.41 -29.44
C ARG A 302 -11.32 -1.11 -29.19
N GLY A 303 -12.46 -1.76 -29.41
CA GLY A 303 -12.58 -3.21 -29.22
C GLY A 303 -12.69 -3.64 -27.75
N ASN A 304 -13.41 -2.86 -26.93
CA ASN A 304 -13.75 -3.23 -25.54
C ASN A 304 -12.53 -3.49 -24.63
N GLY A 305 -11.39 -2.85 -24.89
CA GLY A 305 -10.11 -3.11 -24.19
C GLY A 305 -9.92 -2.42 -22.83
N ALA A 306 -10.95 -1.76 -22.30
CA ALA A 306 -11.03 -1.25 -20.94
C ALA A 306 -12.50 -1.29 -20.46
N TRP A 307 -12.75 -1.27 -19.15
CA TRP A 307 -14.09 -1.03 -18.61
C TRP A 307 -14.26 0.43 -18.19
N PHE A 308 -15.46 0.98 -18.37
CA PHE A 308 -15.86 2.31 -17.92
C PHE A 308 -17.05 2.16 -16.97
N CYS A 309 -16.89 2.55 -15.71
CA CYS A 309 -17.91 2.44 -14.66
C CYS A 309 -18.07 3.80 -13.95
N PRO A 310 -19.25 4.10 -13.37
CA PRO A 310 -19.36 5.18 -12.39
C PRO A 310 -18.30 5.05 -11.28
N GLY A 311 -17.79 6.17 -10.77
CA GLY A 311 -16.68 6.21 -9.80
C GLY A 311 -15.27 6.28 -10.42
N MET A 312 -15.16 6.10 -11.73
CA MET A 312 -13.93 6.25 -12.50
C MET A 312 -13.68 7.72 -12.89
N MET A 313 -12.40 8.10 -12.95
CA MET A 313 -12.00 9.31 -13.66
C MET A 313 -11.93 9.00 -15.16
N VAL A 314 -12.51 9.86 -15.99
CA VAL A 314 -12.54 9.68 -17.45
C VAL A 314 -12.21 10.99 -18.16
N LEU A 315 -11.57 10.86 -19.31
CA LEU A 315 -11.46 11.90 -20.32
C LEU A 315 -12.60 11.69 -21.30
N VAL A 316 -13.46 12.70 -21.45
CA VAL A 316 -14.51 12.74 -22.47
C VAL A 316 -14.19 13.87 -23.43
N GLU A 317 -14.07 13.54 -24.71
CA GLU A 317 -14.09 14.53 -25.78
C GLU A 317 -15.48 14.57 -26.40
N GLY A 318 -16.13 15.72 -26.36
CA GLY A 318 -17.52 15.86 -26.78
C GLY A 318 -17.88 17.27 -27.25
N ILE A 319 -19.12 17.43 -27.69
CA ILE A 319 -19.71 18.72 -28.07
C ILE A 319 -20.71 19.13 -26.99
N TYR A 320 -20.66 20.38 -26.54
CA TYR A 320 -21.66 20.91 -25.62
C TYR A 320 -22.90 21.35 -26.39
N GLU A 321 -24.07 20.84 -25.98
CA GLU A 321 -25.38 21.21 -26.48
C GLU A 321 -26.16 21.90 -25.36
N GLU A 322 -26.69 23.09 -25.65
CA GLU A 322 -27.42 23.91 -24.69
C GLU A 322 -28.93 23.58 -24.77
N GLU A 323 -29.46 22.86 -23.77
CA GLU A 323 -30.92 22.65 -23.64
C GLU A 323 -31.54 23.81 -22.84
N GLU A 324 -32.54 24.48 -23.42
CA GLU A 324 -33.31 25.55 -22.75
C GLU A 324 -34.09 25.05 -21.50
N ILE A 325 -34.34 23.74 -21.41
CA ILE A 325 -35.09 23.11 -20.32
C ILE A 325 -34.19 22.06 -19.67
N VAL A 326 -33.66 22.35 -18.48
CA VAL A 326 -32.86 21.39 -17.70
C VAL A 326 -33.78 20.31 -17.12
N LYS A 327 -34.05 19.27 -17.92
CA LYS A 327 -34.70 18.04 -17.46
C LYS A 327 -33.90 17.48 -16.28
N GLY A 328 -34.60 17.16 -15.18
CA GLY A 328 -33.98 16.73 -13.92
C GLY A 328 -33.71 17.84 -12.88
N SER A 329 -33.69 19.13 -13.24
CA SER A 329 -33.38 20.21 -12.28
C SER A 329 -34.50 20.52 -11.27
N VAL A 330 -35.74 20.13 -11.57
CA VAL A 330 -36.93 20.54 -10.80
C VAL A 330 -37.19 19.65 -9.56
N LEU A 331 -36.56 18.47 -9.47
CA LEU A 331 -36.78 17.49 -8.40
C LEU A 331 -35.53 17.28 -7.51
N GLY A 332 -35.13 18.36 -6.84
CA GLY A 332 -34.38 18.27 -5.57
C GLY A 332 -32.86 18.11 -5.68
N GLY A 333 -32.17 19.25 -5.63
CA GLY A 333 -30.78 19.34 -5.13
C GLY A 333 -29.70 19.24 -6.21
N ASN A 334 -28.97 20.35 -6.37
CA ASN A 334 -27.78 20.50 -7.21
C ASN A 334 -26.67 19.50 -6.78
N SER A 335 -26.74 18.27 -7.27
CA SER A 335 -25.87 17.17 -6.85
C SER A 335 -24.54 17.20 -7.61
N GLY A 336 -23.61 18.03 -7.14
CA GLY A 336 -22.25 18.12 -7.67
C GLY A 336 -21.43 19.20 -6.99
N ILE A 337 -20.10 19.04 -6.97
CA ILE A 337 -19.18 20.09 -6.49
C ILE A 337 -19.24 21.23 -7.52
N GLY A 338 -19.79 22.39 -7.12
CA GLY A 338 -20.03 23.53 -8.02
C GLY A 338 -21.44 23.60 -8.63
N GLY A 339 -22.28 22.59 -8.40
CA GLY A 339 -23.66 22.53 -8.90
C GLY A 339 -23.80 21.92 -10.30
N ALA A 340 -25.04 21.75 -10.75
CA ALA A 340 -25.37 21.20 -12.06
C ALA A 340 -25.46 22.33 -13.11
N ILE A 341 -24.80 22.13 -14.24
CA ILE A 341 -24.83 23.02 -15.40
C ILE A 341 -25.95 22.56 -16.35
N GLY A 342 -26.69 23.50 -16.92
CA GLY A 342 -27.72 23.21 -17.93
C GLY A 342 -27.12 22.68 -19.23
N GLY A 343 -27.94 22.04 -20.06
CA GLY A 343 -27.48 21.38 -21.28
C GLY A 343 -26.75 20.05 -21.05
N LYS A 344 -26.17 19.53 -22.13
CA LYS A 344 -25.70 18.15 -22.27
C LYS A 344 -24.37 18.12 -22.99
N LEU A 345 -23.46 17.24 -22.55
CA LEU A 345 -22.22 16.94 -23.26
C LEU A 345 -22.44 15.69 -24.12
N MET A 346 -22.46 15.86 -25.45
CA MET A 346 -22.53 14.77 -26.41
C MET A 346 -21.14 14.17 -26.62
N GLY A 347 -20.88 12.99 -26.06
CA GLY A 347 -19.57 12.34 -26.13
C GLY A 347 -19.24 11.79 -27.52
N ILE A 348 -18.08 12.16 -28.06
CA ILE A 348 -17.51 11.60 -29.29
C ILE A 348 -16.54 10.46 -28.93
N THR A 349 -15.63 10.70 -27.97
CA THR A 349 -14.71 9.67 -27.47
C THR A 349 -14.59 9.70 -25.96
N ILE A 350 -14.39 8.52 -25.36
CA ILE A 350 -14.11 8.36 -23.93
C ILE A 350 -12.84 7.53 -23.72
N ALA A 351 -11.99 7.97 -22.80
CA ALA A 351 -10.74 7.31 -22.44
C ALA A 351 -10.50 7.34 -20.93
N GLY A 352 -9.75 6.37 -20.40
CA GLY A 352 -9.17 6.50 -19.07
C GLY A 352 -8.05 7.55 -19.05
N PRO A 353 -7.72 8.14 -17.89
CA PRO A 353 -6.47 8.89 -17.76
C PRO A 353 -5.27 7.97 -18.03
N PRO A 354 -4.20 8.45 -18.67
CA PRO A 354 -3.06 7.60 -18.99
C PRO A 354 -2.30 7.21 -17.71
N CYS A 355 -1.99 5.92 -17.58
CA CYS A 355 -1.13 5.41 -16.52
C CYS A 355 0.28 6.03 -16.59
N GLU A 356 0.80 6.47 -15.43
CA GLU A 356 2.13 7.04 -15.29
C GLU A 356 3.13 5.95 -14.85
N LYS A 357 4.22 5.77 -15.60
CA LYS A 357 5.24 4.78 -15.26
C LYS A 357 5.98 5.15 -13.96
N ARG A 358 6.25 4.14 -13.11
CA ARG A 358 6.98 4.28 -11.83
C ARG A 358 8.29 5.08 -11.97
N GLU A 359 9.05 4.81 -13.02
CA GLU A 359 10.34 5.44 -13.32
C GLU A 359 10.22 6.96 -13.60
N VAL A 360 9.13 7.40 -14.23
CA VAL A 360 8.79 8.82 -14.44
C VAL A 360 8.41 9.44 -13.10
N THR A 361 7.51 8.79 -12.36
CA THR A 361 7.02 9.26 -11.06
C THR A 361 8.15 9.47 -10.06
N LEU A 362 9.13 8.56 -10.01
CA LEU A 362 10.26 8.66 -9.09
C LEU A 362 11.41 9.54 -9.61
N GLY A 363 11.30 10.08 -10.84
CA GLY A 363 12.32 10.94 -11.45
C GLY A 363 13.60 10.17 -11.83
N MET A 364 13.48 8.88 -12.14
CA MET A 364 14.59 8.00 -12.51
C MET A 364 15.04 8.17 -13.97
N ASN A 365 14.19 8.76 -14.82
CA ASN A 365 14.46 8.91 -16.26
C ASN A 365 15.48 10.03 -16.58
N SER A 366 15.94 10.79 -15.57
CA SER A 366 16.94 11.87 -15.69
C SER A 366 18.35 11.43 -15.26
N ILE A 367 18.68 10.15 -15.41
CA ILE A 367 20.04 9.65 -15.27
C ILE A 367 20.76 9.91 -16.59
N ASP A 368 21.40 11.08 -16.70
CA ASP A 368 22.29 11.39 -17.81
C ASP A 368 23.47 10.39 -17.83
N SER A 369 24.05 10.17 -19.01
CA SER A 369 25.19 9.25 -19.23
C SER A 369 26.48 9.59 -18.46
N LYS A 370 26.45 10.61 -17.60
CA LYS A 370 27.52 11.01 -16.66
C LYS A 370 27.25 10.64 -15.20
N GLY A 371 26.06 10.13 -14.86
CA GLY A 371 25.72 9.66 -13.51
C GLY A 371 25.25 10.76 -12.52
N ASP A 372 25.26 12.03 -12.91
CA ASP A 372 24.61 13.09 -12.13
C ASP A 372 23.08 12.96 -12.22
N ILE A 373 22.43 12.90 -11.07
CA ILE A 373 20.96 12.85 -10.96
C ILE A 373 20.44 14.28 -11.07
N GLY A 374 19.83 14.61 -12.21
CA GLY A 374 19.17 15.90 -12.42
C GLY A 374 18.15 16.20 -11.32
N THR A 375 18.23 17.40 -10.72
CA THR A 375 17.31 17.83 -9.66
C THR A 375 15.87 18.03 -10.15
N SER A 376 15.67 18.15 -11.47
CA SER A 376 14.40 18.43 -12.13
C SER A 376 13.62 17.16 -12.50
N GLY A 377 12.46 16.97 -11.85
CA GLY A 377 11.44 15.99 -12.23
C GLY A 377 11.22 14.87 -11.21
N GLY A 378 9.96 14.51 -11.00
CA GLY A 378 9.51 13.39 -10.17
C GLY A 378 9.56 13.60 -8.65
N PHE A 379 8.89 12.69 -7.94
CA PHE A 379 8.70 12.63 -6.50
C PHE A 379 9.73 11.73 -5.80
N GLY A 380 10.91 11.52 -6.38
CA GLY A 380 11.91 10.56 -5.86
C GLY A 380 12.42 10.84 -4.44
N TRP A 381 12.19 12.03 -3.88
CA TRP A 381 12.48 12.35 -2.48
C TRP A 381 11.34 12.01 -1.49
N VAL A 382 10.13 11.73 -1.98
CA VAL A 382 8.97 11.37 -1.16
C VAL A 382 9.08 9.91 -0.73
N ASP A 383 8.88 9.65 0.56
CA ASP A 383 8.73 8.29 1.08
C ASP A 383 7.24 7.91 1.08
N PHE A 384 6.83 7.15 0.07
CA PHE A 384 5.45 6.69 -0.11
C PHE A 384 5.07 5.51 0.80
N LEU A 385 6.05 4.85 1.45
CA LEU A 385 5.84 3.56 2.14
C LEU A 385 6.31 3.54 3.60
N GLY A 386 7.04 4.55 4.06
CA GLY A 386 7.71 4.53 5.36
C GLY A 386 8.92 3.56 5.38
N VAL A 387 9.68 3.51 4.28
CA VAL A 387 10.87 2.65 4.11
C VAL A 387 12.09 3.40 3.56
N GLY A 388 12.02 4.73 3.48
CA GLY A 388 13.00 5.58 2.80
C GLY A 388 12.60 5.87 1.36
N SER A 389 12.97 7.06 0.88
CA SER A 389 12.67 7.50 -0.48
C SER A 389 13.69 7.00 -1.51
N GLU A 390 13.26 6.97 -2.77
CA GLU A 390 14.03 6.43 -3.89
C GLU A 390 15.39 7.12 -4.06
N ARG A 391 15.43 8.45 -4.00
CA ARG A 391 16.68 9.24 -4.08
C ARG A 391 17.58 9.09 -2.85
N ALA A 392 17.00 8.83 -1.68
CA ALA A 392 17.78 8.71 -0.44
C ALA A 392 18.45 7.34 -0.28
N GLN A 393 17.80 6.25 -0.71
CA GLN A 393 18.29 4.88 -0.46
C GLN A 393 18.30 3.95 -1.68
N GLY A 394 17.60 4.28 -2.78
CA GLY A 394 17.41 3.37 -3.90
C GLY A 394 18.70 2.92 -4.60
N ALA A 395 19.74 3.77 -4.65
CA ALA A 395 21.04 3.39 -5.20
C ALA A 395 21.77 2.33 -4.34
N ARG A 396 21.77 2.49 -3.01
CA ARG A 396 22.29 1.48 -2.06
C ARG A 396 21.48 0.19 -2.15
N MET A 397 20.15 0.31 -2.14
CA MET A 397 19.25 -0.85 -2.14
C MET A 397 19.32 -1.67 -3.43
N ARG A 398 19.50 -1.06 -4.62
CA ARG A 398 19.76 -1.80 -5.87
C ARG A 398 21.06 -2.59 -5.82
N LYS A 399 22.14 -2.03 -5.26
CA LYS A 399 23.40 -2.77 -5.06
C LYS A 399 23.17 -4.00 -4.18
N MET A 400 22.37 -3.87 -3.12
CA MET A 400 21.97 -5.01 -2.26
C MET A 400 21.07 -6.01 -2.98
N GLU A 401 20.06 -5.56 -3.75
CA GLU A 401 19.20 -6.42 -4.59
C GLU A 401 20.04 -7.27 -5.54
N HIS A 402 20.99 -6.65 -6.25
CA HIS A 402 21.92 -7.37 -7.11
C HIS A 402 22.83 -8.34 -6.34
N LYS A 403 23.42 -7.95 -5.21
CA LYS A 403 24.32 -8.81 -4.41
C LYS A 403 23.60 -10.00 -3.76
N SER A 404 22.36 -9.83 -3.31
CA SER A 404 21.56 -10.87 -2.65
C SER A 404 20.83 -11.81 -3.61
N LEU A 405 20.27 -11.30 -4.72
CA LEU A 405 19.50 -12.14 -5.66
C LEU A 405 20.38 -12.81 -6.73
N ARG A 406 21.54 -12.23 -7.07
CA ARG A 406 22.53 -12.85 -7.97
C ARG A 406 23.73 -13.34 -7.19
N GLN A 407 23.60 -14.49 -6.54
CA GLN A 407 24.77 -15.20 -6.03
C GLN A 407 25.64 -15.63 -7.21
N VAL A 408 26.84 -15.05 -7.29
CA VAL A 408 27.87 -15.48 -8.25
C VAL A 408 28.61 -16.67 -7.64
N ALA A 409 28.11 -17.88 -7.92
CA ALA A 409 28.97 -19.06 -7.93
C ALA A 409 29.68 -19.11 -9.29
N GLY A 410 31.00 -19.25 -9.28
CA GLY A 410 31.80 -19.26 -10.51
C GLY A 410 31.60 -20.53 -11.34
N THR A 411 31.89 -20.42 -12.64
CA THR A 411 31.88 -21.49 -13.66
C THR A 411 30.49 -21.94 -14.13
N GLU A 412 30.21 -21.65 -15.41
CA GLU A 412 29.22 -22.26 -16.30
C GLU A 412 27.79 -22.58 -15.79
N GLY A 413 26.83 -21.75 -16.23
CA GLY A 413 25.51 -22.27 -16.63
C GLY A 413 24.49 -22.61 -15.55
N GLN A 414 23.85 -21.57 -14.99
CA GLN A 414 22.62 -21.62 -14.15
C GLN A 414 22.76 -22.20 -12.72
N ARG A 415 22.58 -21.30 -11.75
CA ARG A 415 21.66 -21.48 -10.60
C ARG A 415 21.29 -20.08 -10.08
N ASN A 416 20.00 -19.75 -10.09
CA ASN A 416 19.52 -18.48 -9.54
C ASN A 416 19.41 -18.62 -8.02
N GLY A 417 19.85 -17.61 -7.27
CA GLY A 417 19.58 -17.58 -5.82
C GLY A 417 18.09 -17.44 -5.51
N ARG A 418 17.70 -17.71 -4.27
CA ARG A 418 16.30 -17.63 -3.80
C ARG A 418 15.64 -16.31 -4.21
N CYS A 419 14.73 -16.38 -5.19
CA CYS A 419 14.10 -15.19 -5.79
C CYS A 419 12.58 -15.34 -6.02
N ASN A 420 11.99 -16.48 -5.65
CA ASN A 420 10.59 -16.78 -5.95
C ASN A 420 9.67 -16.45 -4.77
N ILE A 421 8.47 -15.93 -5.04
CA ILE A 421 7.38 -15.80 -4.07
C ILE A 421 6.20 -16.64 -4.58
N VAL A 422 5.63 -17.47 -3.72
CA VAL A 422 4.46 -18.31 -4.05
C VAL A 422 3.21 -17.58 -3.61
N ILE A 423 2.20 -17.51 -4.47
CA ILE A 423 0.98 -16.71 -4.27
C ILE A 423 -0.23 -17.62 -4.46
N LEU A 424 -1.05 -17.71 -3.42
CA LEU A 424 -2.20 -18.60 -3.27
C LEU A 424 -3.43 -17.73 -2.94
N GLY A 425 -4.57 -17.93 -3.61
CA GLY A 425 -5.78 -17.12 -3.43
C GLY A 425 -7.04 -17.96 -3.17
N GLU A 426 -8.02 -17.40 -2.45
CA GLU A 426 -9.27 -18.09 -2.07
C GLU A 426 -9.03 -19.42 -1.35
N ILE A 427 -8.22 -19.37 -0.29
CA ILE A 427 -7.79 -20.55 0.47
C ILE A 427 -8.83 -20.89 1.54
N HIS A 428 -9.95 -21.49 1.12
CA HIS A 428 -11.04 -21.92 1.99
C HIS A 428 -10.62 -23.06 2.93
N LEU A 429 -10.24 -22.75 4.16
CA LEU A 429 -9.71 -23.70 5.16
C LEU A 429 -10.78 -24.61 5.77
N ASP A 430 -12.06 -24.26 5.62
CA ASP A 430 -13.22 -25.08 5.99
C ASP A 430 -13.43 -26.30 5.08
N ASN A 431 -12.78 -26.33 3.91
CA ASN A 431 -12.79 -27.46 3.00
C ASN A 431 -11.53 -28.34 3.21
N THR A 432 -11.73 -29.61 3.58
CA THR A 432 -10.63 -30.58 3.78
C THR A 432 -9.75 -30.74 2.54
N ARG A 433 -10.33 -30.61 1.34
CA ARG A 433 -9.57 -30.69 0.08
C ARG A 433 -8.61 -29.53 -0.12
N THR A 434 -8.91 -28.35 0.44
CA THR A 434 -7.95 -27.23 0.46
C THR A 434 -6.75 -27.58 1.31
N LEU A 435 -6.96 -28.23 2.46
CA LEU A 435 -5.86 -28.68 3.33
C LEU A 435 -5.01 -29.76 2.65
N ASP A 436 -5.63 -30.72 1.95
CA ASP A 436 -4.89 -31.74 1.19
C ASP A 436 -4.16 -31.15 -0.02
N ALA A 437 -4.77 -30.20 -0.74
CA ALA A 437 -4.10 -29.45 -1.81
C ALA A 437 -2.91 -28.62 -1.29
N LEU A 438 -3.04 -27.99 -0.12
CA LEU A 438 -1.94 -27.31 0.56
C LEU A 438 -0.82 -28.28 0.94
N LYS A 439 -1.12 -29.48 1.46
CA LYS A 439 -0.10 -30.53 1.72
C LYS A 439 0.67 -30.88 0.44
N SER A 440 -0.01 -31.09 -0.69
CA SER A 440 0.65 -31.39 -1.96
C SER A 440 1.57 -30.26 -2.42
N VAL A 441 1.09 -29.00 -2.36
CA VAL A 441 1.88 -27.83 -2.77
C VAL A 441 3.07 -27.58 -1.83
N PHE A 442 2.88 -27.68 -0.52
CA PHE A 442 3.98 -27.61 0.44
C PHE A 442 4.97 -28.77 0.27
N GLY A 443 4.49 -29.98 -0.06
CA GLY A 443 5.34 -31.12 -0.40
C GLY A 443 6.24 -30.87 -1.60
N ILE A 444 5.71 -30.23 -2.66
CA ILE A 444 6.51 -29.83 -3.84
C ILE A 444 7.66 -28.90 -3.43
N TYR A 445 7.39 -27.87 -2.63
CA TYR A 445 8.43 -26.90 -2.22
C TYR A 445 9.37 -27.45 -1.12
N ASN A 446 8.89 -28.31 -0.23
CA ASN A 446 9.71 -28.94 0.82
C ASN A 446 10.68 -30.00 0.27
N ALA A 447 10.43 -30.50 -0.94
CA ALA A 447 11.37 -31.38 -1.66
C ALA A 447 12.50 -30.62 -2.39
N LEU A 448 12.44 -29.28 -2.47
CA LEU A 448 13.46 -28.46 -3.14
C LEU A 448 14.69 -28.21 -2.24
N PRO A 449 15.88 -28.02 -2.83
CA PRO A 449 17.05 -27.58 -2.08
C PRO A 449 16.86 -26.16 -1.53
N PHE A 450 17.59 -25.81 -0.47
CA PHE A 450 17.49 -24.50 0.21
C PHE A 450 17.60 -23.31 -0.75
N GLU A 451 18.46 -23.39 -1.77
CA GLU A 451 18.67 -22.35 -2.78
C GLU A 451 17.44 -22.05 -3.66
N GLU A 452 16.52 -23.01 -3.78
CA GLU A 452 15.31 -22.91 -4.60
C GLU A 452 14.04 -22.65 -3.75
N LEU A 453 14.14 -22.72 -2.42
CA LEU A 453 13.03 -22.43 -1.52
C LEU A 453 12.50 -21.00 -1.71
N PRO A 454 11.18 -20.80 -1.79
CA PRO A 454 10.59 -19.48 -2.01
C PRO A 454 10.88 -18.55 -0.82
N LEU A 455 11.00 -17.24 -1.11
CA LEU A 455 11.20 -16.20 -0.10
C LEU A 455 9.98 -16.08 0.81
N ALA A 456 8.79 -16.12 0.22
CA ALA A 456 7.53 -16.05 0.93
C ALA A 456 6.42 -16.88 0.27
N PHE A 457 5.47 -17.31 1.10
CA PHE A 457 4.13 -17.74 0.69
C PHE A 457 3.15 -16.62 1.03
N VAL A 458 2.51 -16.04 0.01
CA VAL A 458 1.41 -15.10 0.18
C VAL A 458 0.11 -15.90 0.12
N MET A 459 -0.47 -16.17 1.29
CA MET A 459 -1.72 -16.88 1.48
C MET A 459 -2.86 -15.88 1.60
N ILE A 460 -3.68 -15.79 0.57
CA ILE A 460 -4.75 -14.81 0.45
C ILE A 460 -6.10 -15.51 0.66
N GLY A 461 -6.91 -14.96 1.57
CA GLY A 461 -8.27 -15.41 1.82
C GLY A 461 -9.19 -15.19 0.62
N ASN A 462 -10.47 -15.50 0.70
CA ASN A 462 -11.25 -15.88 1.89
C ASN A 462 -10.74 -17.16 2.58
N PHE A 463 -10.61 -17.13 3.92
CA PHE A 463 -10.21 -18.33 4.69
C PHE A 463 -11.38 -19.23 5.11
N ILE A 464 -12.63 -18.79 4.92
CA ILE A 464 -13.87 -19.59 5.06
C ILE A 464 -14.73 -19.36 3.82
N GLY A 465 -15.35 -20.41 3.29
CA GLY A 465 -16.35 -20.27 2.22
C GLY A 465 -17.67 -19.67 2.72
N LYS A 466 -18.06 -19.97 3.97
CA LYS A 466 -19.31 -19.49 4.60
C LYS A 466 -19.16 -18.10 5.23
N VAL A 467 -20.21 -17.29 5.09
CA VAL A 467 -20.26 -15.88 5.49
C VAL A 467 -20.77 -15.71 6.92
N GLY A 468 -20.02 -14.97 7.74
CA GLY A 468 -20.48 -14.36 8.98
C GLY A 468 -20.66 -15.30 10.18
N PHE A 469 -20.81 -14.70 11.36
CA PHE A 469 -21.22 -15.41 12.57
C PHE A 469 -22.72 -15.20 12.82
N GLY A 470 -23.46 -16.24 13.21
CA GLY A 470 -24.82 -16.10 13.76
C GLY A 470 -25.98 -16.66 12.94
N GLN A 471 -25.74 -17.47 11.89
CA GLN A 471 -26.79 -18.39 11.45
C GLN A 471 -26.85 -19.59 12.40
N SER A 472 -28.04 -20.14 12.65
CA SER A 472 -28.30 -21.15 13.69
C SER A 472 -27.51 -22.48 13.56
N ASN A 473 -26.74 -22.67 12.48
CA ASN A 473 -25.89 -23.82 12.20
C ASN A 473 -24.63 -23.43 11.37
N GLY A 474 -24.12 -22.20 11.51
CA GLY A 474 -22.92 -21.82 10.75
C GLY A 474 -22.24 -20.54 11.22
N GLY A 475 -20.92 -20.60 11.34
CA GLY A 475 -20.09 -19.47 11.70
C GLY A 475 -20.03 -19.30 13.21
N ASN A 476 -19.29 -20.16 13.88
CA ASN A 476 -18.78 -19.87 15.22
C ASN A 476 -17.33 -19.37 15.15
N SER A 477 -16.95 -18.49 16.06
CA SER A 477 -15.54 -18.10 16.25
C SER A 477 -14.65 -19.29 16.62
N ILE A 478 -15.26 -20.35 17.15
CA ILE A 478 -14.65 -21.66 17.40
C ILE A 478 -14.31 -22.37 16.08
N GLU A 479 -15.27 -22.50 15.15
CA GLU A 479 -15.06 -23.15 13.83
C GLU A 479 -13.93 -22.46 13.05
N TYR A 480 -13.88 -21.13 13.05
CA TYR A 480 -12.80 -20.38 12.40
C TYR A 480 -11.43 -20.66 13.04
N LYS A 481 -11.40 -20.78 14.37
CA LYS A 481 -10.20 -21.16 15.10
C LYS A 481 -9.77 -22.59 14.78
N GLU A 482 -10.72 -23.52 14.68
CA GLU A 482 -10.47 -24.92 14.31
C GLU A 482 -9.91 -25.06 12.89
N CYS A 483 -10.33 -24.21 11.95
CA CYS A 483 -9.74 -24.12 10.61
C CYS A 483 -8.26 -23.71 10.65
N PHE A 484 -7.90 -22.68 11.43
CA PHE A 484 -6.50 -22.27 11.62
C PHE A 484 -5.68 -23.26 12.46
N ASP A 485 -6.30 -23.95 13.42
CA ASP A 485 -5.69 -25.03 14.20
C ASP A 485 -5.40 -26.25 13.30
N SER A 486 -6.26 -26.54 12.32
CA SER A 486 -6.06 -27.59 11.31
C SER A 486 -4.97 -27.24 10.32
N LEU A 487 -4.93 -25.98 9.84
CA LEU A 487 -3.82 -25.45 9.04
C LEU A 487 -2.49 -25.52 9.81
N ALA A 488 -2.49 -25.20 11.11
CA ALA A 488 -1.28 -25.33 11.94
C ALA A 488 -0.78 -26.78 12.04
N SER A 489 -1.69 -27.76 12.03
CA SER A 489 -1.31 -29.18 11.95
C SER A 489 -0.60 -29.48 10.63
N VAL A 490 -1.20 -29.09 9.49
CA VAL A 490 -0.60 -29.28 8.15
C VAL A 490 0.77 -28.61 8.03
N LEU A 491 0.92 -27.38 8.54
CA LEU A 491 2.19 -26.66 8.50
C LEU A 491 3.29 -27.34 9.34
N SER A 492 2.91 -28.00 10.45
CA SER A 492 3.86 -28.65 11.36
C SER A 492 4.60 -29.84 10.71
N ASP A 493 4.01 -30.45 9.67
CA ASP A 493 4.64 -31.52 8.89
C ASP A 493 5.83 -31.04 8.03
N PHE A 494 5.97 -29.72 7.81
CA PHE A 494 6.94 -29.11 6.89
C PHE A 494 7.94 -28.17 7.61
N SER A 495 8.58 -28.65 8.68
CA SER A 495 9.46 -27.83 9.54
C SER A 495 10.60 -27.11 8.78
N ALA A 496 11.20 -27.74 7.77
CA ALA A 496 12.24 -27.14 6.93
C ALA A 496 11.73 -25.96 6.07
N LEU A 497 10.45 -26.00 5.66
CA LEU A 497 9.79 -24.89 4.97
C LEU A 497 9.49 -23.75 5.96
N LEU A 498 9.00 -24.08 7.17
CA LEU A 498 8.65 -23.11 8.20
C LEU A 498 9.87 -22.37 8.78
N SER A 499 11.04 -22.99 8.85
CA SER A 499 12.25 -22.38 9.40
C SER A 499 12.97 -21.44 8.42
N HIS A 500 12.63 -21.51 7.13
CA HIS A 500 13.38 -20.84 6.06
C HIS A 500 12.56 -19.95 5.15
N THR A 501 11.23 -19.91 5.28
CA THR A 501 10.34 -19.09 4.44
C THR A 501 9.42 -18.22 5.31
N THR A 502 8.91 -17.12 4.74
CA THR A 502 7.97 -16.22 5.43
C THR A 502 6.55 -16.43 4.90
N PHE A 503 5.58 -16.66 5.77
CA PHE A 503 4.17 -16.80 5.39
C PHE A 503 3.42 -15.50 5.67
N ILE A 504 2.73 -14.97 4.66
CA ILE A 504 2.01 -13.70 4.70
C ILE A 504 0.53 -13.99 4.48
N PHE A 505 -0.29 -13.74 5.49
CA PHE A 505 -1.73 -13.99 5.48
C PHE A 505 -2.51 -12.70 5.27
N VAL A 506 -3.30 -12.65 4.19
CA VAL A 506 -4.12 -11.49 3.79
C VAL A 506 -5.61 -11.90 3.83
N PRO A 507 -6.49 -11.21 4.60
CA PRO A 507 -7.88 -11.60 4.75
C PRO A 507 -8.78 -11.20 3.56
N GLY A 508 -9.84 -11.97 3.35
CA GLY A 508 -10.87 -11.76 2.33
C GLY A 508 -12.12 -11.02 2.82
N ASP A 509 -13.17 -10.96 2.00
CA ASP A 509 -14.46 -10.29 2.29
C ASP A 509 -15.34 -11.16 3.23
N ASN A 510 -15.18 -12.48 3.21
CA ASN A 510 -15.95 -13.41 4.05
C ASN A 510 -15.37 -13.59 5.47
N ASP A 511 -14.13 -13.15 5.74
CA ASP A 511 -13.50 -13.34 7.05
C ASP A 511 -14.27 -12.61 8.18
N PRO A 512 -14.41 -13.21 9.38
CA PRO A 512 -15.55 -12.88 10.25
C PRO A 512 -15.66 -11.44 10.74
N TRP A 513 -14.56 -10.72 10.98
CA TRP A 513 -14.62 -9.32 11.43
C TRP A 513 -14.91 -8.31 10.31
N ALA A 514 -14.84 -8.74 9.04
CA ALA A 514 -15.32 -7.97 7.89
C ALA A 514 -16.77 -8.36 7.55
N SER A 515 -17.07 -9.66 7.52
CA SER A 515 -18.35 -10.19 7.02
C SER A 515 -19.53 -10.10 8.00
N THR A 516 -19.29 -10.09 9.32
CA THR A 516 -20.36 -9.98 10.33
C THR A 516 -21.20 -8.72 10.23
N PHE A 517 -20.62 -7.60 9.76
CA PHE A 517 -21.33 -6.34 9.59
C PHE A 517 -22.00 -6.19 8.23
N THR A 518 -21.53 -6.93 7.20
CA THR A 518 -21.99 -6.77 5.82
C THR A 518 -22.85 -7.91 5.31
N VAL A 519 -22.92 -9.03 6.02
CA VAL A 519 -23.64 -10.25 5.60
C VAL A 519 -23.21 -10.70 4.19
N GLY A 520 -21.90 -10.60 3.92
CA GLY A 520 -21.31 -10.96 2.62
C GLY A 520 -21.38 -9.85 1.56
N ALA A 521 -21.99 -8.70 1.86
CA ALA A 521 -21.83 -7.50 1.05
C ALA A 521 -20.42 -6.90 1.20
N SER A 522 -20.09 -5.94 0.32
CA SER A 522 -18.74 -5.38 0.22
C SER A 522 -18.36 -4.53 1.44
N SER A 523 -17.37 -5.00 2.21
CA SER A 523 -16.86 -4.30 3.39
C SER A 523 -16.02 -3.08 3.04
N ALA A 524 -15.94 -2.15 3.99
CA ALA A 524 -15.07 -0.99 3.91
C ALA A 524 -13.59 -1.40 3.86
N ILE A 525 -12.81 -0.69 3.04
CA ILE A 525 -11.36 -0.90 2.89
C ILE A 525 -10.56 0.34 3.36
N PRO A 526 -9.32 0.16 3.87
CA PRO A 526 -8.66 -1.11 4.16
C PRO A 526 -9.29 -1.86 5.33
N ARG A 527 -8.96 -3.16 5.43
CA ARG A 527 -9.38 -4.09 6.50
C ARG A 527 -8.19 -4.55 7.30
N LYS A 528 -8.36 -4.76 8.61
CA LYS A 528 -7.33 -5.32 9.50
C LYS A 528 -7.05 -6.79 9.20
N GLY A 529 -5.81 -7.21 9.45
CA GLY A 529 -5.40 -8.61 9.41
C GLY A 529 -6.09 -9.49 10.46
N VAL A 530 -5.89 -10.79 10.35
CA VAL A 530 -6.52 -11.82 11.21
C VAL A 530 -6.15 -11.58 12.69
N PRO A 531 -7.13 -11.48 13.62
CA PRO A 531 -6.86 -11.30 15.03
C PRO A 531 -6.03 -12.43 15.66
N GLU A 532 -5.12 -12.08 16.57
CA GLU A 532 -4.16 -13.03 17.18
C GLU A 532 -4.81 -14.21 17.91
N LEU A 533 -6.07 -14.04 18.35
CA LEU A 533 -6.90 -15.07 18.98
C LEU A 533 -6.98 -16.37 18.15
N PHE A 534 -6.99 -16.25 16.82
CA PHE A 534 -7.13 -17.37 15.88
C PHE A 534 -5.78 -17.92 15.41
N THR A 535 -4.70 -17.14 15.51
CA THR A 535 -3.42 -17.43 14.85
C THR A 535 -2.39 -18.12 15.77
N SER A 536 -2.70 -18.25 17.06
CA SER A 536 -1.74 -18.69 18.10
C SER A 536 -1.09 -20.06 17.83
N ARG A 537 -1.83 -21.07 17.34
CA ARG A 537 -1.24 -22.37 16.99
C ARG A 537 -0.31 -22.30 15.79
N VAL A 538 -0.64 -21.52 14.76
CA VAL A 538 0.25 -21.30 13.61
C VAL A 538 1.55 -20.65 14.07
N LYS A 539 1.49 -19.56 14.86
CA LYS A 539 2.69 -18.93 15.45
C LYS A 539 3.55 -19.91 16.24
N ARG A 540 2.93 -20.84 16.97
CA ARG A 540 3.63 -21.90 17.72
C ARG A 540 4.32 -22.92 16.80
N ALA A 541 3.73 -23.30 15.67
CA ALA A 541 4.35 -24.22 14.70
C ALA A 541 5.65 -23.63 14.12
N PHE A 542 5.64 -22.36 13.72
CA PHE A 542 6.87 -21.64 13.31
C PHE A 542 7.90 -21.56 14.44
N THR A 543 7.46 -21.31 15.68
CA THR A 543 8.36 -21.25 16.84
C THR A 543 9.02 -22.60 17.11
N ALA A 544 8.28 -23.71 16.99
CA ALA A 544 8.82 -25.06 17.13
C ALA A 544 9.83 -25.37 16.02
N ALA A 545 9.47 -25.17 14.75
CA ALA A 545 10.36 -25.42 13.62
C ALA A 545 11.67 -24.60 13.67
N ASN A 546 11.62 -23.35 14.13
CA ASN A 546 12.81 -22.51 14.34
C ASN A 546 13.69 -22.99 15.51
N ASN A 547 13.11 -23.60 16.55
CA ASN A 547 13.89 -24.20 17.65
C ASN A 547 14.54 -25.52 17.20
N ASP A 548 13.79 -26.37 16.48
CA ASP A 548 14.24 -27.69 16.02
C ASP A 548 15.34 -27.59 14.94
N ALA A 549 15.34 -26.51 14.14
CA ALA A 549 16.41 -26.20 13.20
C ALA A 549 17.78 -25.96 13.88
N GLY A 550 17.79 -25.67 15.18
CA GLY A 550 18.97 -25.56 16.04
C GLY A 550 19.89 -24.39 15.71
N ASN A 551 20.95 -24.22 16.52
CA ASN A 551 22.02 -23.23 16.31
C ASN A 551 22.97 -23.62 15.15
N SER A 552 22.47 -24.28 14.10
CA SER A 552 23.25 -24.53 12.89
C SER A 552 23.55 -23.20 12.22
N ALA A 553 24.84 -22.82 12.18
CA ALA A 553 25.31 -21.47 11.87
C ALA A 553 25.18 -21.05 10.39
N SER A 554 24.14 -21.51 9.69
CA SER A 554 23.71 -20.90 8.44
C SER A 554 23.21 -19.48 8.73
N LYS A 555 23.65 -18.51 7.92
CA LYS A 555 23.35 -17.08 8.13
C LYS A 555 21.89 -16.70 7.79
N SER A 556 20.96 -17.66 7.73
CA SER A 556 19.57 -17.46 7.29
C SER A 556 18.73 -16.70 8.32
N THR A 557 17.71 -15.97 7.87
CA THR A 557 16.69 -15.36 8.73
C THR A 557 15.76 -16.45 9.25
N PRO A 558 15.29 -16.46 10.51
CA PRO A 558 14.25 -17.40 10.92
C PRO A 558 13.01 -17.22 10.04
N GLY A 559 12.25 -18.30 9.81
CA GLY A 559 10.96 -18.20 9.15
C GLY A 559 9.89 -17.69 10.10
N GLU A 560 8.91 -16.96 9.58
CA GLU A 560 7.89 -16.30 10.39
C GLU A 560 6.54 -16.25 9.68
N ALA A 561 5.47 -16.07 10.46
CA ALA A 561 4.12 -15.85 9.96
C ALA A 561 3.65 -14.44 10.28
N ILE A 562 3.22 -13.71 9.26
CA ILE A 562 2.77 -12.32 9.31
C ILE A 562 1.31 -12.28 8.89
N TRP A 563 0.46 -11.67 9.73
CA TRP A 563 -0.93 -11.37 9.39
C TRP A 563 -1.05 -9.88 9.14
N THR A 564 -1.55 -9.50 7.96
CA THR A 564 -1.54 -8.12 7.47
C THR A 564 -2.91 -7.72 6.93
N SER A 565 -3.12 -6.43 6.72
CA SER A 565 -4.34 -5.86 6.14
C SER A 565 -4.63 -6.30 4.70
N ASN A 566 -5.86 -5.98 4.26
CA ASN A 566 -6.25 -6.01 2.85
C ASN A 566 -6.82 -4.63 2.42
N PRO A 567 -6.18 -3.91 1.48
CA PRO A 567 -4.89 -4.24 0.84
C PRO A 567 -3.70 -4.21 1.82
N SER A 568 -2.56 -4.72 1.39
CA SER A 568 -1.26 -4.57 2.06
C SER A 568 -0.14 -4.40 1.02
N ARG A 569 1.07 -4.04 1.45
CA ARG A 569 2.24 -3.92 0.57
C ARG A 569 3.42 -4.73 1.09
N ILE A 570 4.22 -5.27 0.19
CA ILE A 570 5.48 -5.96 0.49
C ILE A 570 6.58 -5.15 -0.20
N SER A 571 7.43 -4.55 0.62
CA SER A 571 8.65 -3.84 0.20
C SER A 571 9.81 -4.84 0.21
N LEU A 572 10.55 -4.93 -0.89
CA LEU A 572 11.79 -5.68 -1.02
C LEU A 572 12.90 -4.69 -1.38
N PHE A 573 13.97 -4.64 -0.57
CA PHE A 573 15.06 -3.66 -0.74
C PHE A 573 14.52 -2.20 -0.74
N GLY A 574 13.69 -1.88 0.26
CA GLY A 574 13.13 -0.54 0.45
C GLY A 574 12.27 -0.08 -0.74
N PRO A 575 12.49 1.14 -1.29
CA PRO A 575 11.63 1.71 -2.34
C PRO A 575 11.75 1.02 -3.72
N VAL A 576 12.80 0.20 -3.92
CA VAL A 576 13.22 -0.33 -5.23
C VAL A 576 12.25 -1.34 -5.80
N HIS A 577 11.72 -2.22 -4.95
CA HIS A 577 10.81 -3.30 -5.37
C HIS A 577 9.59 -3.32 -4.45
N GLU A 578 8.42 -3.12 -5.05
CA GLU A 578 7.16 -2.97 -4.34
C GLU A 578 6.08 -3.89 -4.92
N ILE A 579 5.51 -4.74 -4.08
CA ILE A 579 4.40 -5.63 -4.42
C ILE A 579 3.17 -5.18 -3.63
N VAL A 580 2.10 -4.81 -4.32
CA VAL A 580 0.80 -4.52 -3.68
C VAL A 580 -0.03 -5.81 -3.67
N VAL A 581 -0.66 -6.14 -2.54
CA VAL A 581 -1.56 -7.30 -2.42
C VAL A 581 -2.97 -6.80 -2.09
N TYR A 582 -3.93 -7.17 -2.93
CA TYR A 582 -5.35 -6.82 -2.76
C TYR A 582 -6.25 -8.01 -3.13
N ARG A 583 -7.25 -8.27 -2.28
CA ARG A 583 -8.26 -9.31 -2.48
C ARG A 583 -9.65 -8.66 -2.52
N ASP A 584 -10.29 -8.72 -3.68
CA ASP A 584 -11.64 -8.23 -3.98
C ASP A 584 -12.12 -8.84 -5.30
N ASP A 585 -13.40 -9.18 -5.42
CA ASP A 585 -14.00 -9.70 -6.66
C ASP A 585 -14.34 -8.54 -7.61
N ILE A 586 -13.27 -7.86 -8.04
CA ILE A 586 -13.32 -6.58 -8.72
C ILE A 586 -13.80 -6.71 -10.16
N SER A 587 -13.46 -7.78 -10.86
CA SER A 587 -13.90 -8.04 -12.24
C SER A 587 -15.41 -8.22 -12.33
N GLY A 588 -16.02 -8.93 -11.37
CA GLY A 588 -17.47 -9.03 -11.24
C GLY A 588 -18.12 -7.68 -11.02
N ARG A 589 -17.55 -6.87 -10.12
CA ARG A 589 -18.02 -5.49 -9.88
C ARG A 589 -17.90 -4.62 -11.13
N LEU A 590 -16.82 -4.76 -11.91
CA LEU A 590 -16.65 -4.05 -13.19
C LEU A 590 -17.69 -4.52 -14.22
N ARG A 591 -17.87 -5.83 -14.41
CA ARG A 591 -18.89 -6.39 -15.33
C ARG A 591 -20.31 -5.92 -14.99
N ARG A 592 -20.67 -5.86 -13.70
CA ARG A 592 -22.00 -5.42 -13.23
C ARG A 592 -22.25 -3.92 -13.39
N ASN A 593 -21.21 -3.08 -13.43
CA ASN A 593 -21.32 -1.62 -13.46
C ASN A 593 -20.78 -0.96 -14.75
N SER A 594 -20.34 -1.76 -15.73
CA SER A 594 -19.73 -1.22 -16.95
C SER A 594 -20.76 -0.66 -17.92
N ILE A 595 -20.51 0.55 -18.40
CA ILE A 595 -21.24 1.16 -19.52
C ILE A 595 -21.01 0.33 -20.79
N ARG A 596 -22.09 0.09 -21.53
CA ARG A 596 -22.07 -0.56 -22.85
C ARG A 596 -22.09 0.53 -23.94
N PHE A 597 -21.34 0.31 -25.01
CA PHE A 597 -21.24 1.23 -26.15
C PHE A 597 -21.77 0.52 -27.41
N CYS A 598 -22.71 1.12 -28.12
CA CYS A 598 -23.41 0.45 -29.23
C CYS A 598 -22.53 0.16 -30.47
N ASN A 599 -21.36 0.80 -30.58
CA ASN A 599 -20.48 0.75 -31.75
C ASN A 599 -19.23 -0.14 -31.56
N THR A 600 -19.13 -0.93 -30.49
CA THR A 600 -18.17 -2.05 -30.45
C THR A 600 -18.82 -3.26 -31.11
N GLY A 601 -18.32 -3.70 -32.27
CA GLY A 601 -18.93 -4.77 -33.05
C GLY A 601 -19.12 -6.07 -32.25
N ASP A 602 -20.34 -6.30 -31.78
CA ASP A 602 -20.72 -7.44 -30.94
C ASP A 602 -20.95 -8.69 -31.79
N ASN A 603 -19.90 -9.48 -32.03
CA ASN A 603 -19.99 -10.85 -32.57
C ASN A 603 -19.33 -11.92 -31.67
N ASP A 604 -18.59 -11.53 -30.61
CA ASP A 604 -17.72 -12.45 -29.85
C ASP A 604 -18.15 -12.68 -28.38
N LEU A 605 -19.39 -12.35 -27.99
CA LEU A 605 -19.91 -12.58 -26.62
C LEU A 605 -21.33 -13.17 -26.61
N GLN A 606 -21.51 -14.31 -27.26
CA GLN A 606 -22.59 -15.25 -26.92
C GLN A 606 -22.03 -16.27 -25.91
N GLU A 607 -22.28 -16.06 -24.61
CA GLU A 607 -22.00 -17.10 -23.60
C GLU A 607 -22.87 -18.34 -23.88
N PRO A 608 -22.32 -19.57 -23.79
CA PRO A 608 -23.09 -20.78 -24.08
C PRO A 608 -24.17 -21.02 -23.02
N GLN A 609 -25.43 -21.01 -23.46
CA GLN A 609 -26.57 -21.49 -22.67
C GLN A 609 -26.41 -22.99 -22.43
N ILE A 610 -26.51 -23.41 -21.16
CA ILE A 610 -26.59 -24.83 -20.81
C ILE A 610 -28.00 -25.32 -21.15
N SER A 611 -28.12 -26.20 -22.15
CA SER A 611 -29.35 -26.94 -22.42
C SER A 611 -29.10 -28.44 -22.18
N ASP A 612 -29.71 -28.98 -21.13
CA ASP A 612 -29.75 -30.42 -20.88
C ASP A 612 -30.48 -31.16 -22.01
N GLY A 613 -29.95 -32.33 -22.40
CA GLY A 613 -30.61 -33.22 -23.36
C GLY A 613 -29.67 -34.29 -23.91
N ALA A 614 -29.95 -35.56 -23.60
CA ALA A 614 -29.27 -36.73 -24.17
C ALA A 614 -29.42 -36.76 -25.72
N THR A 615 -28.60 -37.46 -26.52
CA THR A 615 -28.37 -38.91 -26.43
C THR A 615 -27.15 -39.34 -27.26
N GLN A 616 -26.65 -40.56 -26.97
CA GLN A 616 -25.71 -41.45 -27.69
C GLN A 616 -25.57 -41.19 -29.22
N GLU A 617 -24.46 -41.48 -29.91
CA GLU A 617 -23.73 -42.76 -29.90
C GLU A 617 -22.39 -42.71 -30.69
N ASN A 618 -21.39 -43.46 -30.19
CA ASN A 618 -20.23 -44.14 -30.80
C ASN A 618 -19.46 -43.68 -32.07
N ASP A 619 -18.13 -43.88 -31.96
CA ASP A 619 -17.08 -43.90 -32.99
C ASP A 619 -17.38 -44.72 -34.26
N GLU A 620 -16.71 -44.39 -35.39
CA GLU A 620 -15.71 -45.29 -35.99
C GLU A 620 -14.87 -44.71 -37.17
N ASN A 621 -13.61 -45.15 -37.25
CA ASN A 621 -12.73 -45.34 -38.45
C ASN A 621 -12.00 -44.17 -39.18
N MET A 622 -10.69 -44.04 -38.86
CA MET A 622 -9.51 -44.28 -39.74
C MET A 622 -9.57 -44.05 -41.27
N ILE A 623 -8.55 -43.34 -41.80
CA ILE A 623 -7.79 -43.52 -43.09
C ILE A 623 -6.58 -42.55 -43.00
N ILE A 624 -5.34 -43.02 -42.79
CA ILE A 624 -4.32 -43.52 -43.75
C ILE A 624 -3.68 -42.44 -44.64
N ASP A 625 -2.35 -42.32 -44.54
CA ASP A 625 -1.47 -41.48 -45.36
C ASP A 625 -1.45 -41.87 -46.85
N ASN A 626 -1.07 -40.91 -47.70
CA ASN A 626 -0.19 -41.21 -48.84
C ASN A 626 0.59 -39.95 -49.25
N ASP A 627 1.91 -40.07 -49.31
CA ASP A 627 2.78 -39.16 -50.06
C ASP A 627 2.51 -39.34 -51.57
N ASP A 628 2.62 -38.26 -52.34
CA ASP A 628 3.36 -38.32 -53.59
C ASP A 628 3.87 -36.93 -54.01
N ASN A 629 5.08 -36.89 -54.57
CA ASN A 629 5.71 -35.66 -55.06
C ASN A 629 5.14 -35.25 -56.43
N ASP A 630 4.97 -33.95 -56.67
CA ASP A 630 5.77 -33.35 -57.75
C ASP A 630 5.98 -31.83 -57.62
N ASN A 631 7.05 -31.36 -58.27
CA ASN A 631 7.53 -29.98 -58.21
C ASN A 631 6.79 -29.05 -59.17
N ASN A 632 6.44 -27.84 -58.73
CA ASN A 632 6.80 -26.63 -59.48
C ASN A 632 6.68 -25.33 -58.67
N LYS A 633 7.64 -24.41 -58.89
CA LYS A 633 7.77 -23.15 -58.17
C LYS A 633 6.80 -22.09 -58.69
N ALA A 634 5.92 -21.57 -57.82
CA ALA A 634 5.29 -20.26 -58.00
C ALA A 634 5.13 -19.58 -56.62
N GLN A 635 5.50 -18.30 -56.54
CA GLN A 635 5.49 -17.54 -55.29
C GLN A 635 4.05 -17.35 -54.79
N LYS A 636 3.73 -17.93 -53.63
CA LYS A 636 2.57 -17.54 -52.81
C LYS A 636 3.07 -16.89 -51.53
N ASN A 637 2.71 -15.62 -51.33
CA ASN A 637 2.79 -14.98 -50.02
C ASN A 637 1.88 -15.76 -49.07
N SER A 638 2.47 -16.53 -48.15
CA SER A 638 1.72 -17.12 -47.04
C SER A 638 1.24 -16.00 -46.12
N PRO A 639 -0.06 -15.87 -45.83
CA PRO A 639 -0.50 -14.96 -44.79
C PRO A 639 0.08 -15.46 -43.46
N ILE A 640 0.80 -14.58 -42.76
CA ILE A 640 1.25 -14.85 -41.40
C ILE A 640 -0.01 -15.15 -40.57
N PRO A 641 -0.15 -16.34 -39.96
CA PRO A 641 -1.31 -16.62 -39.14
C PRO A 641 -1.20 -15.78 -37.86
N THR A 642 -1.88 -14.63 -37.86
CA THR A 642 -2.11 -13.82 -36.66
C THR A 642 -2.99 -14.61 -35.70
N LYS A 643 -2.36 -15.51 -34.92
CA LYS A 643 -3.01 -16.15 -33.78
C LYS A 643 -3.47 -15.04 -32.84
N GLN A 644 -4.76 -14.76 -32.84
CA GLN A 644 -5.36 -13.86 -31.88
C GLN A 644 -5.04 -14.37 -30.47
N PRO A 645 -4.70 -13.49 -29.51
CA PRO A 645 -4.40 -13.92 -28.15
C PRO A 645 -5.64 -14.57 -27.52
N PRO A 646 -5.47 -15.55 -26.61
CA PRO A 646 -6.60 -16.26 -26.03
C PRO A 646 -7.53 -15.30 -25.25
N PRO A 647 -8.86 -15.52 -25.26
CA PRO A 647 -9.82 -14.60 -24.63
C PRO A 647 -9.54 -14.30 -23.16
N SER A 648 -9.04 -15.28 -22.40
CA SER A 648 -8.64 -15.11 -20.99
C SER A 648 -7.49 -14.09 -20.82
N TYR A 649 -6.55 -14.05 -21.76
CA TYR A 649 -5.45 -13.08 -21.75
C TYR A 649 -5.94 -11.67 -22.12
N LEU A 650 -6.89 -11.56 -23.05
CA LEU A 650 -7.54 -10.28 -23.36
C LEU A 650 -8.34 -9.74 -22.17
N ALA A 651 -9.08 -10.60 -21.46
CA ALA A 651 -9.78 -10.23 -20.23
C ALA A 651 -8.80 -9.79 -19.12
N ALA A 652 -7.68 -10.49 -18.96
CA ALA A 652 -6.62 -10.13 -18.02
C ALA A 652 -5.94 -8.79 -18.37
N GLN A 653 -5.68 -8.53 -19.66
CA GLN A 653 -5.17 -7.24 -20.14
C GLN A 653 -6.17 -6.11 -19.88
N LYS A 654 -7.46 -6.33 -20.18
CA LYS A 654 -8.54 -5.36 -19.94
C LYS A 654 -8.62 -4.98 -18.45
N LEU A 655 -8.55 -5.96 -17.55
CA LEU A 655 -8.54 -5.75 -16.10
C LEU A 655 -7.31 -4.99 -15.64
N SER A 656 -6.12 -5.45 -16.04
CA SER A 656 -4.84 -4.84 -15.70
C SER A 656 -4.79 -3.37 -16.13
N LYS A 657 -5.19 -3.08 -17.37
CA LYS A 657 -5.27 -1.71 -17.90
C LYS A 657 -6.26 -0.86 -17.10
N THR A 658 -7.50 -1.33 -16.92
CA THR A 658 -8.56 -0.56 -16.25
C THR A 658 -8.15 -0.12 -14.84
N ILE A 659 -7.53 -1.00 -14.06
CA ILE A 659 -7.14 -0.69 -12.67
C ILE A 659 -5.91 0.22 -12.61
N LEU A 660 -4.90 -0.02 -13.46
CA LEU A 660 -3.66 0.76 -13.44
C LEU A 660 -3.83 2.16 -14.06
N ASP A 661 -4.63 2.33 -15.11
CA ASP A 661 -5.02 3.65 -15.64
C ASP A 661 -5.74 4.49 -14.58
N GLN A 662 -6.67 3.88 -13.83
CA GLN A 662 -7.37 4.58 -12.73
C GLN A 662 -6.48 4.92 -11.53
N GLY A 663 -5.31 4.28 -11.38
CA GLY A 663 -4.35 4.54 -10.30
C GLY A 663 -4.90 4.27 -8.89
N THR A 664 -5.91 3.42 -8.75
CA THR A 664 -6.55 3.08 -7.46
C THR A 664 -7.16 1.67 -7.49
N LEU A 665 -7.08 0.97 -6.37
CA LEU A 665 -7.68 -0.37 -6.20
C LEU A 665 -9.21 -0.35 -6.05
N SER A 666 -9.82 0.83 -5.80
CA SER A 666 -11.28 0.98 -5.74
C SER A 666 -11.77 2.16 -6.60
N PRO A 667 -11.85 1.97 -7.94
CA PRO A 667 -12.35 2.97 -8.88
C PRO A 667 -13.89 3.00 -8.94
N PHE A 668 -14.55 2.97 -7.78
CA PHE A 668 -16.01 2.85 -7.63
C PHE A 668 -16.58 3.95 -6.72
N PRO A 669 -17.90 4.21 -6.76
CA PRO A 669 -18.56 5.09 -5.80
C PRO A 669 -18.51 4.48 -4.38
N ILE A 670 -18.38 5.34 -3.36
CA ILE A 670 -18.32 4.92 -1.95
C ILE A 670 -19.59 4.15 -1.53
N THR A 671 -20.72 4.40 -2.20
CA THR A 671 -21.98 3.67 -2.01
C THR A 671 -21.93 2.19 -2.43
N SER A 672 -21.00 1.79 -3.31
CA SER A 672 -20.86 0.41 -3.79
C SER A 672 -19.59 -0.31 -3.33
N LYS A 673 -18.52 0.43 -2.99
CA LYS A 673 -17.35 -0.08 -2.26
C LYS A 673 -16.89 1.01 -1.26
N PRO A 674 -17.28 0.91 0.02
CA PRO A 674 -16.90 1.92 1.02
C PRO A 674 -15.39 1.99 1.24
N VAL A 675 -14.88 3.20 1.49
CA VAL A 675 -13.46 3.48 1.73
C VAL A 675 -13.30 4.31 2.99
N LEU A 676 -12.37 3.95 3.87
CA LEU A 676 -12.00 4.75 5.03
C LEU A 676 -11.10 5.92 4.58
N TRP A 677 -11.64 7.15 4.61
CA TRP A 677 -11.03 8.30 3.91
C TRP A 677 -9.61 8.63 4.39
N ASP A 678 -9.33 8.51 5.68
CA ASP A 678 -7.99 8.79 6.24
C ASP A 678 -6.92 7.76 5.88
N TYR A 679 -7.33 6.56 5.46
CA TYR A 679 -6.47 5.47 5.01
C TYR A 679 -6.53 5.28 3.49
N ALA A 680 -7.15 6.21 2.76
CA ALA A 680 -7.36 6.08 1.32
C ALA A 680 -6.05 6.11 0.51
N SER A 681 -4.95 6.64 1.07
CA SER A 681 -3.61 6.53 0.48
C SER A 681 -3.17 5.08 0.28
N SER A 682 -3.56 4.16 1.18
CA SER A 682 -3.19 2.74 1.07
C SER A 682 -3.75 2.05 -0.19
N ILE A 683 -4.84 2.59 -0.74
CA ILE A 683 -5.61 2.08 -1.88
C ILE A 683 -5.13 2.72 -3.20
N GLN A 684 -4.35 3.81 -3.15
CA GLN A 684 -3.80 4.47 -4.34
C GLN A 684 -2.61 3.70 -4.92
N LEU A 685 -2.64 3.42 -6.21
CA LEU A 685 -1.55 2.78 -6.96
C LEU A 685 -0.59 3.85 -7.47
N TYR A 686 -0.06 4.66 -6.55
CA TYR A 686 0.86 5.76 -6.85
C TYR A 686 1.98 5.85 -5.80
N PRO A 687 3.27 5.82 -6.20
CA PRO A 687 3.77 5.47 -7.54
C PRO A 687 3.28 4.09 -8.00
N LEU A 688 3.25 3.85 -9.30
CA LEU A 688 2.88 2.54 -9.86
C LEU A 688 3.77 1.44 -9.26
N PRO A 689 3.22 0.34 -8.70
CA PRO A 689 4.04 -0.69 -8.03
C PRO A 689 4.87 -1.52 -9.03
N THR A 690 5.81 -2.32 -8.53
CA THR A 690 6.58 -3.27 -9.35
C THR A 690 5.74 -4.50 -9.73
N ALA A 691 4.92 -4.96 -8.80
CA ALA A 691 3.88 -5.95 -9.05
C ALA A 691 2.59 -5.63 -8.30
N LEU A 692 1.47 -6.05 -8.88
CA LEU A 692 0.14 -5.98 -8.27
C LEU A 692 -0.43 -7.40 -8.22
N ILE A 693 -0.58 -7.94 -7.01
CA ILE A 693 -1.32 -9.17 -6.76
C ILE A 693 -2.77 -8.78 -6.54
N LEU A 694 -3.60 -9.04 -7.55
CA LEU A 694 -5.03 -8.80 -7.57
C LEU A 694 -5.73 -10.16 -7.49
N ALA A 695 -6.01 -10.62 -6.27
CA ALA A 695 -6.73 -11.87 -6.03
C ALA A 695 -8.23 -11.67 -6.32
N ASP A 696 -8.66 -12.17 -7.46
CA ASP A 696 -10.05 -12.11 -7.94
C ASP A 696 -10.53 -13.54 -8.19
N SER A 697 -11.60 -13.93 -7.50
CA SER A 697 -12.13 -15.29 -7.57
C SER A 697 -12.99 -15.52 -8.81
N GLU A 698 -13.45 -14.45 -9.48
CA GLU A 698 -14.29 -14.52 -10.68
C GLU A 698 -13.47 -14.45 -11.99
N VAL A 699 -12.14 -14.63 -11.93
CA VAL A 699 -11.24 -14.73 -13.10
C VAL A 699 -10.26 -15.87 -12.91
N ALA A 700 -9.96 -16.60 -13.99
CA ALA A 700 -8.87 -17.58 -14.02
C ALA A 700 -7.51 -16.94 -13.67
N ALA A 701 -6.55 -17.76 -13.22
CA ALA A 701 -5.22 -17.28 -12.87
C ALA A 701 -4.47 -16.71 -14.08
N PHE A 702 -3.77 -15.59 -13.91
CA PHE A 702 -3.01 -14.94 -14.96
C PHE A 702 -1.78 -14.17 -14.45
N SER A 703 -0.86 -13.86 -15.37
CA SER A 703 0.25 -12.93 -15.17
C SER A 703 0.42 -12.07 -16.43
N VAL A 704 0.26 -10.75 -16.29
CA VAL A 704 0.30 -9.77 -17.39
C VAL A 704 1.09 -8.54 -16.95
N SER A 705 2.00 -8.04 -17.79
CA SER A 705 2.72 -6.78 -17.52
C SER A 705 2.08 -5.60 -18.25
N TYR A 706 1.91 -4.47 -17.57
CA TYR A 706 1.39 -3.22 -18.13
C TYR A 706 2.14 -2.01 -17.53
N GLU A 707 2.64 -1.12 -18.39
CA GLU A 707 3.44 0.07 -18.02
C GLU A 707 4.58 -0.17 -17.01
N GLY A 708 5.17 -1.37 -17.03
CA GLY A 708 6.26 -1.78 -16.14
C GLY A 708 5.83 -2.41 -14.81
N CYS A 709 4.53 -2.39 -14.48
CA CYS A 709 3.96 -3.15 -13.38
C CYS A 709 3.55 -4.56 -13.85
N ASN A 710 3.87 -5.59 -13.08
CA ASN A 710 3.41 -6.96 -13.36
C ASN A 710 2.17 -7.30 -12.53
N VAL A 711 1.01 -7.41 -13.18
CA VAL A 711 -0.28 -7.75 -12.57
C VAL A 711 -0.45 -9.27 -12.54
N LEU A 712 -0.83 -9.79 -11.39
CA LEU A 712 -0.95 -11.21 -11.08
C LEU A 712 -2.32 -11.49 -10.49
N ASN A 713 -3.02 -12.52 -10.98
CA ASN A 713 -4.14 -13.12 -10.26
C ASN A 713 -3.79 -14.60 -9.99
N PRO A 714 -3.74 -15.07 -8.72
CA PRO A 714 -3.67 -16.50 -8.43
C PRO A 714 -4.95 -17.25 -8.79
N GLY A 715 -6.08 -16.56 -8.98
CA GLY A 715 -7.40 -17.18 -9.15
C GLY A 715 -7.86 -17.90 -7.87
N ARG A 716 -8.79 -18.84 -8.04
CA ARG A 716 -9.19 -19.77 -6.98
C ARG A 716 -8.15 -20.89 -6.86
N PHE A 717 -7.62 -21.10 -5.65
CA PHE A 717 -6.62 -22.15 -5.40
C PHE A 717 -7.17 -23.55 -5.70
N VAL A 718 -8.35 -23.87 -5.15
CA VAL A 718 -9.11 -25.09 -5.48
C VAL A 718 -10.31 -24.68 -6.36
N PRO A 719 -10.46 -25.23 -7.58
CA PRO A 719 -11.59 -24.96 -8.46
C PRO A 719 -12.87 -25.66 -7.98
N GLU A 720 -14.03 -25.19 -8.45
CA GLU A 720 -15.34 -25.78 -8.10
C GLU A 720 -15.53 -27.16 -8.76
N ASP A 721 -15.24 -27.32 -10.06
CA ASP A 721 -15.17 -28.64 -10.73
C ASP A 721 -13.78 -29.29 -10.59
N TYR A 722 -13.47 -29.63 -9.34
CA TYR A 722 -12.26 -30.33 -8.90
C TYR A 722 -11.94 -31.65 -9.65
N LYS A 723 -12.90 -32.24 -10.38
CA LYS A 723 -12.65 -33.47 -11.16
C LYS A 723 -11.95 -33.17 -12.48
N ARG A 724 -12.25 -32.01 -13.06
CA ARG A 724 -11.77 -31.58 -14.37
C ARG A 724 -10.60 -30.61 -14.28
N GLU A 725 -10.64 -29.70 -13.30
CA GLU A 725 -9.69 -28.59 -13.21
C GLU A 725 -8.58 -28.82 -12.17
N PRO A 726 -7.31 -28.46 -12.47
CA PRO A 726 -6.20 -28.59 -11.55
C PRO A 726 -6.18 -27.46 -10.49
N VAL A 727 -5.60 -27.76 -9.33
CA VAL A 727 -5.25 -26.76 -8.31
C VAL A 727 -4.24 -25.79 -8.90
N THR A 728 -4.51 -24.49 -8.74
CA THR A 728 -3.81 -23.42 -9.47
C THR A 728 -3.23 -22.38 -8.52
N TRP A 729 -2.00 -21.92 -8.79
CA TRP A 729 -1.33 -20.85 -8.04
C TRP A 729 -0.36 -20.07 -8.92
N VAL A 730 0.28 -19.02 -8.38
CA VAL A 730 1.26 -18.21 -9.11
C VAL A 730 2.60 -18.20 -8.39
N GLU A 731 3.68 -18.39 -9.15
CA GLU A 731 5.06 -18.12 -8.73
C GLU A 731 5.49 -16.76 -9.30
N TYR A 732 5.97 -15.85 -8.46
CA TYR A 732 6.56 -14.58 -8.87
C TYR A 732 8.07 -14.58 -8.70
N ASP A 733 8.80 -14.47 -9.80
CA ASP A 733 10.25 -14.31 -9.86
C ASP A 733 10.58 -12.81 -9.64
N VAL A 734 11.08 -12.48 -8.44
CA VAL A 734 11.44 -11.12 -8.01
C VAL A 734 12.56 -10.55 -8.88
N LEU A 735 13.52 -11.37 -9.31
CA LEU A 735 14.69 -10.95 -10.09
C LEU A 735 14.30 -10.62 -11.54
N ARG A 736 13.41 -11.41 -12.15
CA ARG A 736 12.88 -11.17 -13.50
C ARG A 736 11.65 -10.25 -13.51
N LYS A 737 11.08 -9.94 -12.35
CA LYS A 737 9.86 -9.15 -12.15
C LYS A 737 8.65 -9.72 -12.92
N ARG A 738 8.54 -11.05 -13.00
CA ARG A 738 7.51 -11.76 -13.78
C ARG A 738 6.87 -12.89 -12.99
N GLY A 739 5.56 -13.08 -13.19
CA GLY A 739 4.82 -14.22 -12.68
C GLY A 739 4.70 -15.36 -13.69
N LYS A 740 4.55 -16.57 -13.16
CA LYS A 740 4.22 -17.79 -13.89
C LYS A 740 3.08 -18.49 -13.17
N VAL A 741 1.99 -18.76 -13.89
CA VAL A 741 0.91 -19.62 -13.39
C VAL A 741 1.41 -21.07 -13.31
N ARG A 742 1.08 -21.74 -12.20
CA ARG A 742 1.35 -23.15 -11.95
C ARG A 742 0.04 -23.87 -11.72
N GLN A 743 -0.01 -25.11 -12.19
CA GLN A 743 -1.18 -25.98 -12.09
C GLN A 743 -0.72 -27.39 -11.73
N GLN A 744 -1.42 -28.03 -10.80
CA GLN A 744 -1.18 -29.41 -10.39
C GLN A 744 -2.52 -30.13 -10.27
N ARG A 745 -2.63 -31.31 -10.88
CA ARG A 745 -3.76 -32.21 -10.63
C ARG A 745 -3.47 -33.00 -9.35
N ILE A 746 -4.46 -33.09 -8.48
CA ILE A 746 -4.41 -33.69 -7.13
C ILE A 746 -5.52 -34.72 -7.03
#